data_AF-A0A960SMW4-F1
#
_entry.id   AF-A0A960SMW4-F1
#
_cell.length_a   1.000
_cell.length_b   1.000
_cell.length_c   1.000
_cell.angle_alpha   90.00
_cell.angle_beta   90.00
_cell.angle_gamma   90.00
#
_symmetry.space_group_name_H-M   'P 1'
#
loop_
_entity.id
_entity.type
_entity.pdbx_description
1 polymer ?
#
loop_
_entity_poly.entity_id
_entity_poly.type
_entity_poly.pdbx_seq_one_letter_code
_entity_poly.pdbx_strand_id
1 'polypeptide(L)'
;ASNDVREEYVEVFNRGELPCDLNGWRLSGGVDFTFPSITIEPGEYRVVAADPGVFAARHPEVTGVLGGWTGQLSDNGEEIRLRDATGALVNSVTYATEGDWGVRVRGPNDLGHRGWIWSVPHDGGGSSLELIGTHRSNDVGQNWAASLVAGGTPGTANSVALGNGPPFIAQVEHRPAVPGSSDPVWITAQVTDENFIGVSVVLHWRVDRAPEFQSLPMADDGQHGDGRPFDQVFGAVLPAQPQSTIVEFYVEARDAGGLVRTWPAAVQPDGEQIANCLYQVDNTGYEGTLPLFRTVLTGAELAEVEENDARGWSVSSDALFNATFISQEAGEFEVRYQTGFRIRGTTSRENAVKNRRVSFSNDRPWHGLRAINVNASFPQSQQLAAAVFRLAGLGAPTARAVRLRENNADRTGGGVYVEAEVINSDFARRQFPLDSNGNVYRSNSDLSYLGDDPAFYRDNRLYVKHTNTSADDWSDLIDLLQALNETPDDQYVSEVYRVWDVPAWIRFFALNTLLSNQETSLGMGKAGDFAMYRGVNDPRFVPVPYDSDSYCGVVGGLESPIWRATRLATVERFLTHPEFAPLYHAEMWRLMGDLLDGGRLDPLIDQLLGPWMDVAGRRQIKDFMAARLAFVKASLPAPALKVTATLPWNAYSYTPTPTTSLVGSADPVLTRAVFANGVAADWDPVLGTWSIPQLPLQPGVNWIFVQAVDDAGREVASKSWSIWRNDQAGHTHLGEVNADTVWAAAEGPHVISGQLVVRPGATLTIQPGSSVFFNGAASLWVEGRLLAEGLATNPICFARSPGTYGFWPSITLQNATNENRLSHATFEYSENQTLLVTNSVLVLEDCTWGAIIGSAIKVRNGSLVARRCRFPNTQWSEVVAGVGTLPGGRFLIEDCRFGVTTGYTDIIDITDTNETSGPVIIRNNVFTGGGDDGVDLDGTAALVEGNFFRNFHKDNTSASESSAIAGGEYAGYPARLTVVRNVFENNDFGMMLKERAEAWIEHNTFLGHT
;
A
#
# COMPACT_ATOMS: atom_id res chain seq x y z
N ALA A 1 -25.29 -38.12 3.18
CA ALA A 1 -24.75 -36.81 2.78
C ALA A 1 -24.29 -36.08 4.03
N SER A 2 -23.01 -35.75 4.09
CA SER A 2 -22.36 -35.02 5.19
C SER A 2 -21.10 -34.37 4.61
N ASN A 3 -20.82 -33.15 5.06
CA ASN A 3 -19.65 -32.37 4.65
C ASN A 3 -18.70 -32.14 5.85
N ASP A 4 -18.81 -32.98 6.89
CA ASP A 4 -17.94 -32.90 8.05
C ASP A 4 -16.57 -33.49 7.71
N VAL A 5 -15.56 -32.63 7.58
CA VAL A 5 -14.17 -33.01 7.23
C VAL A 5 -13.56 -34.04 8.19
N ARG A 6 -14.10 -34.18 9.41
CA ARG A 6 -13.65 -35.20 10.37
C ARG A 6 -14.03 -36.62 9.96
N GLU A 7 -14.94 -36.76 9.01
CA GLU A 7 -15.40 -38.05 8.49
C GLU A 7 -14.58 -38.55 7.29
N GLU A 8 -13.67 -37.71 6.77
CA GLU A 8 -12.79 -38.05 5.67
C GLU A 8 -11.86 -39.21 6.03
N TYR A 9 -11.58 -40.06 5.05
CA TYR A 9 -10.63 -41.17 5.19
C TYR A 9 -9.91 -41.45 3.87
N VAL A 10 -8.70 -41.98 3.96
CA VAL A 10 -7.89 -42.51 2.87
C VAL A 10 -7.59 -43.96 3.17
N GLU A 11 -7.74 -44.83 2.18
CA GLU A 11 -7.45 -46.25 2.31
C GLU A 11 -6.24 -46.67 1.47
N VAL A 12 -5.35 -47.45 2.09
CA VAL A 12 -4.21 -48.07 1.42
C VAL A 12 -4.47 -49.57 1.28
N PHE A 13 -4.26 -50.10 0.07
CA PHE A 13 -4.44 -51.52 -0.26
C PHE A 13 -3.11 -52.14 -0.67
N ASN A 14 -2.75 -53.28 -0.07
CA ASN A 14 -1.56 -54.03 -0.48
C ASN A 14 -1.90 -54.96 -1.66
N ARG A 15 -1.68 -54.46 -2.88
CA ARG A 15 -1.81 -55.25 -4.11
C ARG A 15 -0.67 -56.24 -4.39
N GLY A 16 0.37 -56.26 -3.55
CA GLY A 16 1.54 -57.11 -3.72
C GLY A 16 1.34 -58.52 -3.18
N GLU A 17 2.31 -59.40 -3.45
CA GLU A 17 2.30 -60.80 -2.97
C GLU A 17 2.99 -61.00 -1.62
N LEU A 18 3.64 -59.95 -1.08
CA LEU A 18 4.39 -59.99 0.18
C LEU A 18 3.81 -59.01 1.22
N PRO A 19 3.93 -59.32 2.52
CA PRO A 19 3.60 -58.37 3.58
C PRO A 19 4.45 -57.10 3.46
N CYS A 20 3.84 -55.93 3.70
CA CYS A 20 4.52 -54.64 3.65
C CYS A 20 4.50 -53.98 5.03
N ASP A 21 5.66 -53.63 5.58
CA ASP A 21 5.76 -52.81 6.79
C ASP A 21 5.77 -51.32 6.42
N LEU A 22 4.76 -50.60 6.91
CA LEU A 22 4.57 -49.17 6.65
C LEU A 22 5.32 -48.29 7.66
N ASN A 23 6.14 -48.84 8.55
CA ASN A 23 6.88 -48.05 9.53
C ASN A 23 7.65 -46.89 8.88
N GLY A 24 7.28 -45.65 9.23
CA GLY A 24 7.91 -44.43 8.71
C GLY A 24 7.46 -44.03 7.29
N TRP A 25 6.56 -44.79 6.65
CA TRP A 25 5.89 -44.35 5.43
C TRP A 25 5.01 -43.14 5.72
N ARG A 26 4.64 -42.40 4.68
CA ARG A 26 3.89 -41.14 4.84
C ARG A 26 2.85 -40.92 3.74
N LEU A 27 1.64 -40.54 4.13
CA LEU A 27 0.71 -39.81 3.25
C LEU A 27 1.12 -38.34 3.24
N SER A 28 1.21 -37.76 2.05
CA SER A 28 1.57 -36.35 1.83
C SER A 28 0.81 -35.76 0.64
N GLY A 29 0.69 -34.44 0.54
CA GLY A 29 -0.14 -33.77 -0.48
C GLY A 29 -1.29 -33.03 0.20
N GLY A 30 -2.54 -33.44 -0.05
CA GLY A 30 -3.72 -32.89 0.62
C GLY A 30 -3.75 -33.10 2.14
N VAL A 31 -3.25 -34.26 2.58
CA VAL A 31 -3.13 -34.63 4.00
C VAL A 31 -1.71 -35.06 4.33
N ASP A 32 -1.37 -35.00 5.61
CA ASP A 32 -0.06 -35.37 6.14
C ASP A 32 -0.21 -36.34 7.32
N PHE A 33 0.27 -37.56 7.13
CA PHE A 33 0.22 -38.62 8.13
C PHE A 33 1.43 -39.54 8.01
N THR A 34 2.14 -39.77 9.11
CA THR A 34 3.23 -40.75 9.17
C THR A 34 2.72 -42.05 9.78
N PHE A 35 2.86 -43.14 9.05
CA PHE A 35 2.41 -44.45 9.50
C PHE A 35 3.27 -44.96 10.66
N PRO A 36 2.64 -45.51 11.72
CA PRO A 36 3.37 -46.25 12.75
C PRO A 36 3.90 -47.56 12.18
N SER A 37 4.66 -48.32 12.99
CA SER A 37 5.02 -49.69 12.60
C SER A 37 3.77 -50.57 12.54
N ILE A 38 3.33 -50.84 11.32
CA ILE A 38 2.16 -51.67 11.01
C ILE A 38 2.45 -52.44 9.73
N THR A 39 2.17 -53.74 9.76
CA THR A 39 2.23 -54.61 8.59
C THR A 39 0.86 -54.70 7.94
N ILE A 40 0.83 -54.54 6.61
CA ILE A 40 -0.32 -54.81 5.75
C ILE A 40 -0.04 -56.08 4.95
N GLU A 41 -0.81 -57.13 5.19
CA GLU A 41 -0.68 -58.42 4.51
C GLU A 41 -1.12 -58.32 3.03
N PRO A 42 -0.69 -59.25 2.15
CA PRO A 42 -1.18 -59.30 0.77
C PRO A 42 -2.71 -59.32 0.70
N GLY A 43 -3.30 -58.42 -0.09
CA GLY A 43 -4.75 -58.29 -0.25
C GLY A 43 -5.48 -57.61 0.92
N GLU A 44 -4.75 -57.07 1.89
CA GLU A 44 -5.32 -56.39 3.05
C GLU A 44 -5.47 -54.88 2.81
N TYR A 45 -6.44 -54.28 3.50
CA TYR A 45 -6.76 -52.85 3.50
C TYR A 45 -6.38 -52.20 4.82
N ARG A 46 -5.95 -50.93 4.77
CA ARG A 46 -5.68 -50.09 5.94
C ARG A 46 -6.30 -48.72 5.75
N VAL A 47 -7.23 -48.38 6.63
CA VAL A 47 -7.88 -47.08 6.67
C VAL A 47 -7.06 -46.13 7.54
N VAL A 48 -6.82 -44.94 7.01
CA VAL A 48 -6.36 -43.77 7.75
C VAL A 48 -7.52 -42.77 7.71
N ALA A 49 -8.00 -42.30 8.86
CA ALA A 49 -9.10 -41.35 8.96
C ALA A 49 -8.63 -39.98 9.48
N ALA A 50 -9.36 -38.91 9.15
CA ALA A 50 -9.14 -37.59 9.74
C ALA A 50 -9.30 -37.65 11.27
N ASP A 51 -10.45 -38.12 11.74
CA ASP A 51 -10.72 -38.40 13.15
C ASP A 51 -11.17 -39.87 13.33
N PRO A 52 -10.31 -40.74 13.90
CA PRO A 52 -10.65 -42.14 14.10
C PRO A 52 -11.91 -42.39 14.94
N GLY A 53 -12.24 -41.48 15.88
CA GLY A 53 -13.42 -41.61 16.73
C GLY A 53 -14.71 -41.30 15.97
N VAL A 54 -14.71 -40.21 15.19
CA VAL A 54 -15.83 -39.85 14.30
C VAL A 54 -16.02 -40.93 13.22
N PHE A 55 -14.92 -41.39 12.62
CA PHE A 55 -14.96 -42.48 11.63
C PHE A 55 -15.55 -43.77 12.23
N ALA A 56 -15.07 -44.21 13.40
CA ALA A 56 -15.57 -45.43 14.05
C ALA A 56 -17.06 -45.34 14.45
N ALA A 57 -17.59 -44.15 14.71
CA ALA A 57 -19.01 -43.96 14.96
C ALA A 57 -19.87 -44.20 13.71
N ARG A 58 -19.31 -43.96 12.52
CA ARG A 58 -19.96 -44.21 11.22
C ARG A 58 -19.73 -45.62 10.67
N HIS A 59 -18.55 -46.17 10.95
CA HIS A 59 -18.09 -47.47 10.46
C HIS A 59 -17.68 -48.37 11.64
N PRO A 60 -18.61 -48.75 12.55
CA PRO A 60 -18.29 -49.52 13.75
C PRO A 60 -17.74 -50.93 13.46
N GLU A 61 -17.95 -51.44 12.25
CA GLU A 61 -17.45 -52.72 11.76
C GLU A 61 -15.96 -52.70 11.37
N VAL A 62 -15.38 -51.51 11.15
CA VAL A 62 -13.99 -51.37 10.69
C VAL A 62 -13.05 -51.29 11.91
N THR A 63 -12.17 -52.28 12.04
CA THR A 63 -11.19 -52.36 13.14
C THR A 63 -9.79 -51.96 12.68
N GLY A 64 -8.97 -51.44 13.59
CA GLY A 64 -7.55 -51.12 13.29
C GLY A 64 -7.37 -49.84 12.46
N VAL A 65 -8.33 -48.92 12.53
CA VAL A 65 -8.29 -47.61 11.87
C VAL A 65 -7.14 -46.77 12.45
N LEU A 66 -6.30 -46.25 11.56
CA LEU A 66 -5.29 -45.25 11.87
C LEU A 66 -5.87 -43.84 11.67
N GLY A 67 -5.20 -42.79 12.12
CA GLY A 67 -5.65 -41.44 11.77
C GLY A 67 -5.07 -40.31 12.60
N GLY A 68 -5.71 -39.14 12.48
CA GLY A 68 -5.22 -37.88 13.05
C GLY A 68 -4.21 -37.19 12.15
N TRP A 69 -4.44 -37.20 10.82
CA TRP A 69 -3.61 -36.44 9.89
C TRP A 69 -3.78 -34.94 10.10
N THR A 70 -2.81 -34.16 9.63
CA THR A 70 -2.97 -32.71 9.46
C THR A 70 -3.29 -32.37 8.01
N GLY A 71 -4.03 -31.29 7.76
CA GLY A 71 -4.61 -30.99 6.45
C GLY A 71 -6.05 -31.49 6.34
N GLN A 72 -6.63 -31.37 5.15
CA GLN A 72 -8.00 -31.81 4.84
C GLN A 72 -8.07 -32.19 3.37
N LEU A 73 -9.02 -33.05 3.00
CA LEU A 73 -9.24 -33.35 1.60
C LEU A 73 -9.99 -32.19 0.91
N SER A 74 -9.60 -31.90 -0.32
CA SER A 74 -10.26 -30.88 -1.15
C SER A 74 -11.44 -31.50 -1.89
N ASP A 75 -12.67 -31.00 -1.67
CA ASP A 75 -13.89 -31.51 -2.33
C ASP A 75 -13.77 -31.60 -3.85
N ASN A 76 -13.11 -30.61 -4.46
CA ASN A 76 -13.03 -30.44 -5.92
C ASN A 76 -11.72 -30.93 -6.55
N GLY A 77 -10.99 -31.81 -5.86
CA GLY A 77 -9.80 -32.49 -6.37
C GLY A 77 -8.45 -31.93 -5.90
N GLU A 78 -7.52 -32.85 -5.67
CA GLU A 78 -6.12 -32.60 -5.31
C GLU A 78 -5.26 -33.88 -5.48
N GLU A 79 -3.97 -33.80 -5.14
CA GLU A 79 -3.05 -34.94 -5.19
C GLU A 79 -2.76 -35.52 -3.80
N ILE A 80 -2.96 -36.83 -3.65
CA ILE A 80 -2.56 -37.63 -2.49
C ILE A 80 -1.38 -38.50 -2.89
N ARG A 81 -0.32 -38.51 -2.07
CA ARG A 81 0.92 -39.25 -2.33
C ARG A 81 1.26 -40.17 -1.16
N LEU A 82 1.56 -41.42 -1.47
CA LEU A 82 2.12 -42.40 -0.54
C LEU A 82 3.63 -42.49 -0.75
N ARG A 83 4.40 -42.22 0.30
CA ARG A 83 5.87 -42.28 0.29
C ARG A 83 6.38 -43.34 1.25
N ASP A 84 7.46 -44.00 0.88
CA ASP A 84 8.14 -44.94 1.78
C ASP A 84 8.94 -44.22 2.88
N ALA A 85 9.56 -45.00 3.76
CA ALA A 85 10.38 -44.49 4.87
C ALA A 85 11.61 -43.66 4.45
N THR A 86 12.03 -43.73 3.18
CA THR A 86 13.11 -42.92 2.61
C THR A 86 12.60 -41.62 1.98
N GLY A 87 11.28 -41.45 1.87
CA GLY A 87 10.61 -40.35 1.20
C GLY A 87 10.39 -40.57 -0.31
N ALA A 88 10.73 -41.75 -0.85
CA ALA A 88 10.50 -42.08 -2.25
C ALA A 88 9.00 -42.26 -2.51
N LEU A 89 8.52 -41.77 -3.66
CA LEU A 89 7.11 -41.91 -4.06
C LEU A 89 6.83 -43.38 -4.40
N VAL A 90 5.89 -44.00 -3.67
CA VAL A 90 5.42 -45.37 -3.92
C VAL A 90 4.20 -45.36 -4.82
N ASN A 91 3.25 -44.47 -4.54
CA ASN A 91 2.06 -44.28 -5.36
C ASN A 91 1.49 -42.87 -5.17
N SER A 92 0.71 -42.40 -6.12
CA SER A 92 -0.06 -41.16 -6.06
C SER A 92 -1.44 -41.33 -6.67
N VAL A 93 -2.35 -40.42 -6.37
CA VAL A 93 -3.59 -40.21 -7.11
C VAL A 93 -3.91 -38.73 -7.08
N THR A 94 -4.20 -38.16 -8.26
CA THR A 94 -4.79 -36.83 -8.39
C THR A 94 -6.26 -37.00 -8.72
N TYR A 95 -7.12 -36.95 -7.70
CA TYR A 95 -8.56 -37.14 -7.89
C TYR A 95 -9.24 -35.83 -8.31
N ALA A 96 -10.40 -35.97 -8.93
CA ALA A 96 -11.21 -34.85 -9.40
C ALA A 96 -12.70 -35.19 -9.27
N THR A 97 -13.58 -34.23 -9.57
CA THR A 97 -15.05 -34.40 -9.52
C THR A 97 -15.70 -34.17 -10.90
N GLU A 98 -14.94 -33.73 -11.90
CA GLU A 98 -15.43 -33.50 -13.24
C GLU A 98 -14.59 -34.28 -14.27
N GLY A 99 -15.09 -34.35 -15.51
CA GLY A 99 -14.42 -35.10 -16.57
C GLY A 99 -14.56 -36.59 -16.33
N ASP A 100 -13.45 -37.34 -16.40
CA ASP A 100 -13.47 -38.80 -16.34
C ASP A 100 -13.79 -39.36 -14.95
N TRP A 101 -13.85 -38.50 -13.92
CA TRP A 101 -14.20 -38.84 -12.53
C TRP A 101 -15.69 -38.69 -12.22
N GLY A 102 -16.42 -37.96 -13.05
CA GLY A 102 -17.85 -37.70 -12.88
C GLY A 102 -18.65 -38.17 -14.09
N VAL A 103 -19.98 -38.10 -13.99
CA VAL A 103 -20.86 -38.44 -15.11
C VAL A 103 -21.69 -37.23 -15.53
N ARG A 104 -21.70 -36.90 -16.82
CA ARG A 104 -22.51 -35.80 -17.35
C ARG A 104 -24.00 -36.12 -17.23
N VAL A 105 -24.75 -35.17 -16.67
CA VAL A 105 -26.23 -35.22 -16.56
C VAL A 105 -26.83 -33.86 -16.88
N ARG A 106 -28.11 -33.86 -17.28
CA ARG A 106 -28.88 -32.61 -17.39
C ARG A 106 -29.16 -32.08 -15.97
N GLY A 107 -28.81 -30.83 -15.76
CA GLY A 107 -29.00 -30.12 -14.50
C GLY A 107 -30.46 -29.78 -14.21
N PRO A 108 -30.72 -29.17 -13.04
CA PRO A 108 -32.04 -28.63 -12.72
C PRO A 108 -32.45 -27.56 -13.73
N ASN A 109 -33.76 -27.34 -13.85
CA ASN A 109 -34.29 -26.26 -14.69
C ASN A 109 -33.91 -24.90 -14.10
N ASP A 110 -33.09 -24.15 -14.82
CA ASP A 110 -32.70 -22.79 -14.49
C ASP A 110 -33.39 -21.82 -15.44
N LEU A 111 -34.47 -21.20 -14.96
CA LEU A 111 -35.28 -20.24 -15.70
C LEU A 111 -35.74 -20.74 -17.09
N GLY A 112 -36.01 -22.04 -17.24
CA GLY A 112 -36.51 -22.63 -18.50
C GLY A 112 -35.42 -23.25 -19.37
N HIS A 113 -34.17 -23.27 -18.92
CA HIS A 113 -33.04 -23.93 -19.57
C HIS A 113 -32.51 -25.07 -18.69
N ARG A 114 -32.00 -26.14 -19.30
CA ARG A 114 -31.37 -27.25 -18.58
C ARG A 114 -29.96 -27.49 -19.10
N GLY A 115 -29.00 -26.86 -18.44
CA GLY A 115 -27.58 -27.03 -18.76
C GLY A 115 -27.03 -28.39 -18.32
N TRP A 116 -25.74 -28.57 -18.56
CA TRP A 116 -24.97 -29.75 -18.18
C TRP A 116 -24.28 -29.53 -16.83
N ILE A 117 -24.43 -30.49 -15.93
CA ILE A 117 -23.69 -30.58 -14.67
C ILE A 117 -22.96 -31.93 -14.59
N TRP A 118 -22.09 -32.08 -13.59
CA TRP A 118 -21.46 -33.36 -13.26
C TRP A 118 -22.21 -33.99 -12.09
N SER A 119 -22.61 -35.24 -12.24
CA SER A 119 -23.13 -36.06 -11.14
C SER A 119 -21.95 -36.69 -10.41
N VAL A 120 -21.82 -36.34 -9.13
CA VAL A 120 -20.68 -36.69 -8.27
C VAL A 120 -21.16 -37.18 -6.90
N PRO A 121 -21.75 -38.38 -6.79
CA PRO A 121 -22.28 -38.85 -5.50
C PRO A 121 -21.23 -38.99 -4.39
N HIS A 122 -19.95 -39.05 -4.76
CA HIS A 122 -18.81 -39.09 -3.85
C HIS A 122 -18.36 -37.71 -3.33
N ASP A 123 -18.96 -36.62 -3.83
CA ASP A 123 -18.75 -35.24 -3.36
C ASP A 123 -20.03 -34.77 -2.64
N GLY A 124 -20.02 -34.84 -1.31
CA GLY A 124 -21.14 -34.45 -0.43
C GLY A 124 -22.37 -35.37 -0.45
N GLY A 125 -22.50 -36.28 -1.43
CA GLY A 125 -23.63 -37.21 -1.56
C GLY A 125 -23.63 -38.35 -0.52
N GLY A 126 -22.48 -38.67 0.06
CA GLY A 126 -22.31 -39.71 1.08
C GLY A 126 -21.86 -41.07 0.54
N SER A 127 -21.49 -41.18 -0.73
CA SER A 127 -20.65 -42.28 -1.24
C SER A 127 -19.17 -41.92 -1.02
N SER A 128 -18.28 -42.92 -0.93
CA SER A 128 -16.84 -42.71 -1.11
C SER A 128 -16.45 -42.81 -2.58
N LEU A 129 -15.27 -42.30 -2.93
CA LEU A 129 -14.66 -42.52 -4.24
C LEU A 129 -13.84 -43.83 -4.19
N GLU A 130 -14.22 -44.82 -4.99
CA GLU A 130 -13.68 -46.19 -4.95
C GLU A 130 -12.97 -46.55 -6.26
N LEU A 131 -11.82 -47.22 -6.15
CA LEU A 131 -11.07 -47.75 -7.28
C LEU A 131 -11.75 -49.02 -7.82
N ILE A 132 -12.04 -49.05 -9.12
CA ILE A 132 -12.72 -50.14 -9.82
C ILE A 132 -11.79 -51.35 -9.98
N GLY A 133 -10.60 -51.18 -10.55
CA GLY A 133 -9.64 -52.24 -10.77
C GLY A 133 -8.31 -51.99 -10.05
N THR A 134 -8.02 -52.77 -9.00
CA THR A 134 -6.82 -52.59 -8.13
C THR A 134 -5.49 -52.93 -8.82
N HIS A 135 -5.53 -53.70 -9.89
CA HIS A 135 -4.35 -54.03 -10.72
C HIS A 135 -4.14 -53.07 -11.88
N ARG A 136 -5.07 -52.14 -12.12
CA ARG A 136 -5.01 -51.13 -13.18
C ARG A 136 -4.48 -49.81 -12.61
N SER A 137 -4.13 -48.86 -13.48
CA SER A 137 -3.65 -47.55 -13.03
C SER A 137 -4.73 -46.83 -12.21
N ASN A 138 -4.36 -46.29 -11.06
CA ASN A 138 -5.20 -45.43 -10.24
C ASN A 138 -5.07 -43.93 -10.62
N ASP A 139 -4.21 -43.59 -11.57
CA ASP A 139 -4.08 -42.22 -12.10
C ASP A 139 -5.11 -41.91 -13.21
N VAL A 140 -6.00 -42.86 -13.54
CA VAL A 140 -7.02 -42.71 -14.59
C VAL A 140 -8.39 -42.61 -13.94
N GLY A 141 -9.07 -41.46 -14.09
CA GLY A 141 -10.40 -41.22 -13.50
C GLY A 141 -11.45 -42.26 -13.89
N GLN A 142 -11.34 -42.83 -15.09
CA GLN A 142 -12.23 -43.89 -15.57
C GLN A 142 -12.03 -45.25 -14.86
N ASN A 143 -11.05 -45.37 -13.97
CA ASN A 143 -10.86 -46.50 -13.05
C ASN A 143 -11.42 -46.21 -11.65
N TRP A 144 -12.13 -45.10 -11.47
CA TRP A 144 -12.75 -44.70 -10.22
C TRP A 144 -14.26 -44.52 -10.41
N ALA A 145 -15.02 -44.80 -9.36
CA ALA A 145 -16.45 -44.56 -9.34
C ALA A 145 -16.92 -44.25 -7.92
N ALA A 146 -18.08 -43.60 -7.81
CA ALA A 146 -18.74 -43.47 -6.51
C ALA A 146 -19.18 -44.85 -6.00
N SER A 147 -18.99 -45.09 -4.70
CA SER A 147 -19.48 -46.31 -4.05
C SER A 147 -20.97 -46.52 -4.27
N LEU A 148 -21.33 -47.77 -4.53
CA LEU A 148 -22.72 -48.23 -4.62
C LEU A 148 -23.34 -48.44 -3.23
N VAL A 149 -22.53 -48.38 -2.17
CA VAL A 149 -22.94 -48.51 -0.78
C VAL A 149 -22.82 -47.14 -0.09
N ALA A 150 -23.83 -46.75 0.68
CA ALA A 150 -23.79 -45.53 1.46
C ALA A 150 -22.66 -45.60 2.49
N GLY A 151 -21.80 -44.58 2.53
CA GLY A 151 -20.61 -44.54 3.40
C GLY A 151 -19.38 -45.24 2.83
N GLY A 152 -19.45 -45.88 1.65
CA GLY A 152 -18.32 -46.62 1.09
C GLY A 152 -18.15 -48.03 1.66
N THR A 153 -17.07 -48.69 1.26
CA THR A 153 -16.68 -50.03 1.75
C THR A 153 -15.34 -50.07 2.49
N PRO A 154 -15.03 -49.14 3.42
CA PRO A 154 -13.73 -49.11 4.09
C PRO A 154 -13.41 -50.44 4.80
N GLY A 155 -12.16 -50.87 4.70
CA GLY A 155 -11.63 -52.11 5.26
C GLY A 155 -11.99 -53.38 4.47
N THR A 156 -12.72 -53.27 3.36
CA THR A 156 -13.19 -54.41 2.55
C THR A 156 -13.06 -54.13 1.05
N ALA A 157 -13.38 -55.12 0.21
CA ALA A 157 -13.34 -54.94 -1.24
C ALA A 157 -14.35 -53.87 -1.71
N ASN A 158 -13.89 -52.98 -2.59
CA ASN A 158 -14.70 -51.91 -3.19
C ASN A 158 -16.01 -52.44 -3.79
N SER A 159 -17.11 -51.72 -3.57
CA SER A 159 -18.43 -52.07 -4.11
C SER A 159 -18.48 -52.06 -5.64
N VAL A 160 -17.57 -51.30 -6.26
CA VAL A 160 -17.37 -51.19 -7.71
C VAL A 160 -16.25 -52.09 -8.24
N ALA A 161 -15.71 -52.99 -7.41
CA ALA A 161 -14.56 -53.80 -7.79
C ALA A 161 -14.85 -54.71 -8.99
N LEU A 162 -14.00 -54.66 -10.01
CA LEU A 162 -14.05 -55.51 -11.19
C LEU A 162 -12.69 -56.16 -11.45
N GLY A 163 -12.70 -57.46 -11.79
CA GLY A 163 -11.49 -58.18 -12.18
C GLY A 163 -11.04 -57.88 -13.62
N ASN A 164 -11.99 -57.69 -14.53
CA ASN A 164 -11.80 -57.22 -15.91
C ASN A 164 -12.75 -56.05 -16.13
N GLY A 165 -12.23 -54.88 -16.45
CA GLY A 165 -13.00 -53.66 -16.75
C GLY A 165 -12.93 -53.32 -18.24
N PRO A 166 -13.79 -52.41 -18.73
CA PRO A 166 -13.70 -51.99 -20.12
C PRO A 166 -12.40 -51.22 -20.39
N PRO A 167 -11.93 -51.14 -21.66
CA PRO A 167 -10.73 -50.41 -22.02
C PRO A 167 -10.77 -48.94 -21.60
N PHE A 168 -9.62 -48.39 -21.23
CA PHE A 168 -9.46 -46.96 -20.97
C PHE A 168 -9.29 -46.21 -22.28
N ILE A 169 -9.97 -45.07 -22.44
CA ILE A 169 -9.84 -44.19 -23.61
C ILE A 169 -9.36 -42.83 -23.12
N ALA A 170 -8.16 -42.41 -23.51
CA ALA A 170 -7.55 -41.16 -23.08
C ALA A 170 -6.95 -40.41 -24.28
N GLN A 171 -6.51 -39.16 -24.05
CA GLN A 171 -5.82 -38.33 -25.04
C GLN A 171 -6.53 -38.25 -26.40
N VAL A 172 -7.86 -38.21 -26.39
CA VAL A 172 -8.63 -38.10 -27.63
C VAL A 172 -8.42 -36.71 -28.22
N GLU A 173 -8.05 -36.64 -29.50
CA GLU A 173 -7.72 -35.41 -30.18
C GLU A 173 -8.23 -35.41 -31.62
N HIS A 174 -8.62 -34.23 -32.15
CA HIS A 174 -8.82 -34.02 -33.58
C HIS A 174 -7.73 -33.09 -34.12
N ARG A 175 -7.24 -33.38 -35.33
CA ARG A 175 -6.27 -32.54 -36.04
C ARG A 175 -6.67 -32.35 -37.50
N PRO A 176 -6.46 -31.15 -38.07
CA PRO A 176 -6.04 -29.91 -37.40
C PRO A 176 -7.12 -29.38 -36.43
N ALA A 177 -6.72 -28.59 -35.42
CA ALA A 177 -7.64 -28.06 -34.40
C ALA A 177 -8.72 -27.12 -34.97
N VAL A 178 -8.47 -26.52 -36.13
CA VAL A 178 -9.44 -25.76 -36.93
C VAL A 178 -9.27 -26.19 -38.39
N PRO A 179 -10.03 -27.19 -38.87
CA PRO A 179 -9.87 -27.69 -40.23
C PRO A 179 -10.43 -26.74 -41.29
N GLY A 180 -9.69 -26.58 -42.39
CA GLY A 180 -10.21 -25.97 -43.61
C GLY A 180 -11.11 -26.93 -44.39
N SER A 181 -11.89 -26.40 -45.33
CA SER A 181 -12.87 -27.19 -46.08
C SER A 181 -12.26 -28.19 -47.08
N SER A 182 -10.94 -28.14 -47.27
CA SER A 182 -10.15 -29.09 -48.04
C SER A 182 -9.41 -30.10 -47.18
N ASP A 183 -9.39 -29.90 -45.86
CA ASP A 183 -8.53 -30.67 -44.97
C ASP A 183 -9.26 -31.94 -44.51
N PRO A 184 -8.66 -33.13 -44.64
CA PRO A 184 -9.11 -34.28 -43.89
C PRO A 184 -8.86 -34.04 -42.39
N VAL A 185 -9.63 -34.71 -41.54
CA VAL A 185 -9.52 -34.58 -40.08
C VAL A 185 -9.11 -35.92 -39.47
N TRP A 186 -7.96 -35.93 -38.82
CA TRP A 186 -7.47 -37.07 -38.05
C TRP A 186 -8.09 -37.03 -36.67
N ILE A 187 -8.70 -38.14 -36.24
CA ILE A 187 -9.11 -38.35 -34.85
C ILE A 187 -8.24 -39.44 -34.27
N THR A 188 -7.58 -39.16 -33.15
CA THR A 188 -6.75 -40.12 -32.43
C THR A 188 -7.24 -40.33 -31.02
N ALA A 189 -6.92 -41.49 -30.43
CA ALA A 189 -7.20 -41.82 -29.04
C ALA A 189 -6.17 -42.82 -28.52
N GLN A 190 -5.65 -42.60 -27.32
CA GLN A 190 -4.88 -43.61 -26.61
C GLN A 190 -5.85 -44.60 -25.94
N VAL A 191 -5.70 -45.89 -26.24
CA VAL A 191 -6.55 -46.93 -25.66
C VAL A 191 -5.69 -47.94 -24.92
N THR A 192 -5.98 -48.19 -23.65
CA THR A 192 -5.23 -49.17 -22.84
C THR A 192 -6.17 -50.16 -22.19
N ASP A 193 -5.70 -51.38 -22.00
CA ASP A 193 -6.47 -52.47 -21.38
C ASP A 193 -5.53 -53.43 -20.65
N GLU A 194 -6.01 -54.10 -19.61
CA GLU A 194 -5.28 -55.16 -18.88
C GLU A 194 -4.91 -56.33 -19.79
N ASN A 195 -5.72 -56.59 -20.81
CA ASN A 195 -5.42 -57.52 -21.88
C ASN A 195 -5.74 -56.89 -23.24
N PHE A 196 -4.72 -56.26 -23.82
CA PHE A 196 -4.84 -55.57 -25.09
C PHE A 196 -5.15 -56.48 -26.30
N ILE A 197 -5.02 -57.81 -26.17
CA ILE A 197 -5.30 -58.74 -27.27
C ILE A 197 -6.80 -58.75 -27.58
N GLY A 198 -7.15 -58.39 -28.81
CA GLY A 198 -8.54 -58.40 -29.29
C GLY A 198 -9.33 -57.13 -28.97
N VAL A 199 -8.66 -56.07 -28.50
CA VAL A 199 -9.26 -54.73 -28.39
C VAL A 199 -9.58 -54.18 -29.78
N SER A 200 -10.80 -53.66 -29.94
CA SER A 200 -11.24 -52.94 -31.15
C SER A 200 -11.68 -51.54 -30.79
N VAL A 201 -11.34 -50.57 -31.64
CA VAL A 201 -11.63 -49.15 -31.43
C VAL A 201 -12.41 -48.61 -32.63
N VAL A 202 -13.48 -47.87 -32.37
CA VAL A 202 -14.39 -47.33 -33.38
C VAL A 202 -14.65 -45.86 -33.11
N LEU A 203 -14.46 -45.02 -34.13
CA LEU A 203 -14.88 -43.64 -34.15
C LEU A 203 -16.35 -43.56 -34.57
N HIS A 204 -17.18 -42.93 -33.76
CA HIS A 204 -18.55 -42.57 -34.10
C HIS A 204 -18.62 -41.08 -34.37
N TRP A 205 -19.16 -40.68 -35.52
CA TRP A 205 -19.25 -39.26 -35.90
C TRP A 205 -20.51 -38.94 -36.70
N ARG A 206 -20.92 -37.67 -36.68
CA ARG A 206 -21.98 -37.15 -37.54
C ARG A 206 -21.80 -35.67 -37.82
N VAL A 207 -22.34 -35.20 -38.94
CA VAL A 207 -22.58 -33.77 -39.13
C VAL A 207 -23.71 -33.35 -38.19
N ASP A 208 -23.56 -32.22 -37.51
CA ASP A 208 -24.53 -31.69 -36.55
C ASP A 208 -25.98 -31.78 -37.07
N ARG A 209 -26.90 -32.20 -36.18
CA ARG A 209 -28.32 -32.49 -36.44
C ARG A 209 -28.63 -33.68 -37.35
N ALA A 210 -27.66 -34.44 -37.85
CA ALA A 210 -27.95 -35.72 -38.48
C ALA A 210 -28.51 -36.71 -37.44
N PRO A 211 -29.51 -37.55 -37.79
CA PRO A 211 -30.20 -38.39 -36.82
C PRO A 211 -29.32 -39.54 -36.30
N GLU A 212 -28.38 -40.05 -37.08
CA GLU A 212 -27.57 -41.23 -36.77
C GLU A 212 -26.07 -40.93 -36.82
N PHE A 213 -25.30 -41.60 -35.97
CA PHE A 213 -23.84 -41.63 -36.02
C PHE A 213 -23.35 -42.63 -37.07
N GLN A 214 -22.42 -42.20 -37.90
CA GLN A 214 -21.62 -43.07 -38.75
C GLN A 214 -20.48 -43.67 -37.92
N SER A 215 -20.07 -44.89 -38.25
CA SER A 215 -19.01 -45.62 -37.53
C SER A 215 -17.83 -45.90 -38.45
N LEU A 216 -16.61 -45.66 -37.97
CA LEU A 216 -15.36 -45.87 -38.70
C LEU A 216 -14.37 -46.61 -37.77
N PRO A 217 -13.83 -47.78 -38.16
CA PRO A 217 -12.78 -48.43 -37.38
C PRO A 217 -11.56 -47.52 -37.23
N MET A 218 -10.98 -47.48 -36.03
CA MET A 218 -9.69 -46.82 -35.78
C MET A 218 -8.58 -47.88 -35.78
N ALA A 219 -7.42 -47.54 -36.33
CA ALA A 219 -6.27 -48.45 -36.44
C ALA A 219 -5.06 -47.89 -35.67
N ASP A 220 -4.28 -48.79 -35.08
CA ASP A 220 -2.95 -48.52 -34.51
C ASP A 220 -1.91 -49.11 -35.46
N ASP A 221 -1.69 -48.40 -36.57
CA ASP A 221 -0.90 -48.86 -37.73
C ASP A 221 0.16 -47.85 -38.18
N GLY A 222 0.25 -46.70 -37.51
CA GLY A 222 1.18 -45.61 -37.83
C GLY A 222 0.85 -44.88 -39.14
N GLN A 223 -0.32 -45.10 -39.73
CA GLN A 223 -0.75 -44.49 -41.00
C GLN A 223 -1.93 -43.52 -40.83
N HIS A 224 -2.59 -43.50 -39.68
CA HIS A 224 -3.79 -42.69 -39.42
C HIS A 224 -3.52 -41.52 -38.46
N GLY A 225 -2.30 -40.96 -38.50
CA GLY A 225 -1.90 -39.84 -37.64
C GLY A 225 -1.72 -40.23 -36.16
N ASP A 226 -1.70 -41.52 -35.89
CA ASP A 226 -1.65 -42.22 -34.61
C ASP A 226 -0.23 -42.36 -34.05
N GLY A 227 0.81 -42.23 -34.86
CA GLY A 227 2.20 -42.28 -34.37
C GLY A 227 2.92 -43.53 -34.85
N ARG A 228 3.47 -44.33 -33.94
CA ARG A 228 4.16 -45.57 -34.31
C ARG A 228 3.15 -46.72 -34.32
N PRO A 229 3.28 -47.70 -35.22
CA PRO A 229 2.42 -48.88 -35.17
C PRO A 229 2.62 -49.64 -33.85
N PHE A 230 1.51 -50.11 -33.28
CA PHE A 230 1.42 -50.89 -32.04
C PHE A 230 1.86 -50.12 -30.78
N ASP A 231 1.65 -48.81 -30.74
CA ASP A 231 1.95 -47.96 -29.57
C ASP A 231 0.71 -47.65 -28.70
N GLN A 232 -0.42 -48.30 -29.00
CA GLN A 232 -1.71 -48.16 -28.33
C GLN A 232 -2.41 -46.82 -28.56
N VAL A 233 -1.94 -46.04 -29.54
CA VAL A 233 -2.67 -44.90 -30.08
C VAL A 233 -3.37 -45.36 -31.34
N PHE A 234 -4.70 -45.18 -31.39
CA PHE A 234 -5.52 -45.51 -32.53
C PHE A 234 -5.88 -44.24 -33.27
N GLY A 235 -5.92 -44.30 -34.60
CA GLY A 235 -6.29 -43.19 -35.48
C GLY A 235 -7.37 -43.56 -36.49
N ALA A 236 -8.19 -42.59 -36.86
CA ALA A 236 -9.08 -42.65 -38.01
C ALA A 236 -9.12 -41.30 -38.73
N VAL A 237 -9.44 -41.32 -40.03
CA VAL A 237 -9.45 -40.13 -40.88
C VAL A 237 -10.87 -39.87 -41.40
N LEU A 238 -11.41 -38.71 -41.04
CA LEU A 238 -12.66 -38.20 -41.58
C LEU A 238 -12.40 -37.40 -42.88
N PRO A 239 -13.28 -37.53 -43.89
CA PRO A 239 -13.15 -36.76 -45.12
C PRO A 239 -13.38 -35.27 -44.85
N ALA A 240 -12.77 -34.43 -45.71
CA ALA A 240 -12.97 -32.99 -45.67
C ALA A 240 -14.46 -32.64 -45.74
N GLN A 241 -14.85 -31.64 -44.94
CA GLN A 241 -16.23 -31.19 -44.81
C GLN A 241 -16.40 -29.77 -45.35
N PRO A 242 -17.59 -29.37 -45.84
CA PRO A 242 -17.83 -28.00 -46.30
C PRO A 242 -17.58 -26.94 -45.22
N GLN A 243 -17.29 -25.70 -45.64
CA GLN A 243 -17.14 -24.55 -44.75
C GLN A 243 -18.30 -24.44 -43.75
N SER A 244 -17.98 -24.11 -42.49
CA SER A 244 -18.91 -23.93 -41.37
C SER A 244 -19.62 -25.21 -40.89
N THR A 245 -19.30 -26.38 -41.45
CA THR A 245 -19.83 -27.66 -40.97
C THR A 245 -19.33 -27.92 -39.55
N ILE A 246 -20.26 -28.27 -38.67
CA ILE A 246 -19.97 -28.73 -37.31
C ILE A 246 -20.07 -30.25 -37.32
N VAL A 247 -19.06 -30.92 -36.77
CA VAL A 247 -19.02 -32.38 -36.63
C VAL A 247 -18.98 -32.72 -35.16
N GLU A 248 -19.84 -33.67 -34.80
CA GLU A 248 -19.94 -34.25 -33.47
C GLU A 248 -19.37 -35.67 -33.50
N PHE A 249 -18.51 -36.03 -32.54
CA PHE A 249 -17.90 -37.35 -32.49
C PHE A 249 -17.59 -37.86 -31.08
N TYR A 250 -17.49 -39.19 -30.94
CA TYR A 250 -16.99 -39.88 -29.76
C TYR A 250 -16.27 -41.17 -30.18
N VAL A 251 -15.45 -41.72 -29.29
CA VAL A 251 -14.70 -42.97 -29.52
C VAL A 251 -15.32 -44.08 -28.67
N GLU A 252 -15.52 -45.27 -29.25
CA GLU A 252 -15.87 -46.51 -28.56
C GLU A 252 -14.65 -47.45 -28.56
N ALA A 253 -14.34 -48.04 -27.42
CA ALA A 253 -13.37 -49.13 -27.30
C ALA A 253 -14.03 -50.35 -26.68
N ARG A 254 -13.70 -51.53 -27.22
CA ARG A 254 -14.25 -52.81 -26.81
C ARG A 254 -13.14 -53.83 -26.63
N ASP A 255 -13.14 -54.55 -25.51
CA ASP A 255 -12.21 -55.64 -25.24
C ASP A 255 -12.65 -56.97 -25.88
N ALA A 256 -11.80 -58.01 -25.80
CA ALA A 256 -12.14 -59.35 -26.28
C ALA A 256 -13.26 -60.03 -25.47
N GLY A 257 -13.54 -59.57 -24.25
CA GLY A 257 -14.64 -60.02 -23.39
C GLY A 257 -15.99 -59.38 -23.74
N GLY A 258 -16.00 -58.38 -24.62
CA GLY A 258 -17.18 -57.63 -25.05
C GLY A 258 -17.55 -56.44 -24.17
N LEU A 259 -16.73 -56.09 -23.17
CA LEU A 259 -16.89 -54.88 -22.36
C LEU A 259 -16.58 -53.65 -23.19
N VAL A 260 -17.37 -52.59 -23.00
CA VAL A 260 -17.36 -51.38 -23.83
C VAL A 260 -17.16 -50.14 -22.98
N ARG A 261 -16.38 -49.20 -23.52
CA ARG A 261 -16.35 -47.83 -23.04
C ARG A 261 -16.52 -46.86 -24.21
N THR A 262 -17.17 -45.74 -23.95
CA THR A 262 -17.15 -44.60 -24.85
C THR A 262 -16.47 -43.40 -24.20
N TRP A 263 -15.82 -42.57 -25.01
CA TRP A 263 -15.31 -41.26 -24.61
C TRP A 263 -15.66 -40.19 -25.66
N PRO A 264 -16.36 -39.11 -25.27
CA PRO A 264 -16.95 -38.92 -23.95
C PRO A 264 -17.95 -40.01 -23.53
N ALA A 265 -18.11 -40.19 -22.22
CA ALA A 265 -19.07 -41.13 -21.67
C ALA A 265 -20.49 -40.69 -21.99
N ALA A 266 -21.36 -41.67 -22.27
CA ALA A 266 -22.78 -41.41 -22.48
C ALA A 266 -23.43 -40.76 -21.24
N VAL A 267 -24.37 -39.83 -21.48
CA VAL A 267 -24.99 -39.05 -20.40
C VAL A 267 -25.99 -39.91 -19.62
N GLN A 268 -26.20 -39.57 -18.34
CA GLN A 268 -27.15 -40.27 -17.47
C GLN A 268 -28.43 -39.45 -17.22
N PRO A 269 -29.58 -40.10 -16.92
CA PRO A 269 -29.77 -41.55 -16.75
C PRO A 269 -30.06 -42.31 -18.05
N ASP A 270 -30.28 -41.61 -19.17
CA ASP A 270 -30.84 -42.20 -20.39
C ASP A 270 -29.80 -42.97 -21.24
N GLY A 271 -28.51 -42.82 -20.95
CA GLY A 271 -27.42 -43.49 -21.68
C GLY A 271 -27.21 -42.96 -23.10
N GLU A 272 -27.67 -41.75 -23.40
CA GLU A 272 -27.59 -41.15 -24.73
C GLU A 272 -26.21 -40.52 -25.01
N GLN A 273 -25.74 -40.63 -26.26
CA GLN A 273 -24.52 -39.94 -26.71
C GLN A 273 -24.82 -38.56 -27.28
N ILE A 274 -24.92 -37.56 -26.40
CA ILE A 274 -25.32 -36.18 -26.75
C ILE A 274 -24.46 -35.06 -26.14
N ALA A 275 -23.47 -35.38 -25.30
CA ALA A 275 -22.50 -34.42 -24.73
C ALA A 275 -21.08 -34.73 -25.22
N ASN A 276 -20.94 -34.76 -26.54
CA ASN A 276 -19.77 -35.29 -27.26
C ASN A 276 -18.72 -34.21 -27.62
N CYS A 277 -17.63 -34.65 -28.25
CA CYS A 277 -16.61 -33.76 -28.82
C CYS A 277 -17.11 -33.07 -30.09
N LEU A 278 -16.67 -31.83 -30.31
CA LEU A 278 -17.08 -31.01 -31.45
C LEU A 278 -15.86 -30.41 -32.15
N TYR A 279 -15.91 -30.35 -33.48
CA TYR A 279 -15.05 -29.46 -34.26
C TYR A 279 -15.86 -28.74 -35.33
N GLN A 280 -15.34 -27.61 -35.83
CA GLN A 280 -15.99 -26.84 -36.89
C GLN A 280 -15.00 -26.51 -38.00
N VAL A 281 -15.44 -26.65 -39.24
CA VAL A 281 -14.67 -26.27 -40.43
C VAL A 281 -14.64 -24.75 -40.59
N ASP A 282 -13.45 -24.18 -40.76
CA ASP A 282 -13.26 -22.74 -40.98
C ASP A 282 -12.06 -22.39 -41.87
N ASN A 283 -12.34 -21.79 -43.02
CA ASN A 283 -11.36 -21.28 -43.97
C ASN A 283 -10.90 -19.84 -43.67
N THR A 284 -11.54 -19.14 -42.73
CA THR A 284 -11.37 -17.68 -42.62
C THR A 284 -10.05 -17.23 -41.99
N GLY A 285 -9.26 -18.15 -41.42
CA GLY A 285 -7.96 -17.85 -40.80
C GLY A 285 -8.03 -16.82 -39.67
N TYR A 286 -6.89 -16.59 -39.02
CA TYR A 286 -6.72 -15.47 -38.08
C TYR A 286 -5.25 -15.03 -38.07
N GLU A 287 -5.00 -13.80 -38.50
CA GLU A 287 -3.66 -13.20 -38.59
C GLU A 287 -3.41 -12.13 -37.50
N GLY A 288 -4.32 -12.00 -36.54
CA GLY A 288 -4.19 -11.01 -35.47
C GLY A 288 -3.17 -11.41 -34.40
N THR A 289 -2.72 -10.43 -33.61
CA THR A 289 -1.70 -10.63 -32.57
C THR A 289 -2.28 -10.97 -31.19
N LEU A 290 -3.59 -10.85 -31.00
CA LEU A 290 -4.26 -11.21 -29.75
C LEU A 290 -4.59 -12.70 -29.72
N PRO A 291 -4.69 -13.33 -28.53
CA PRO A 291 -5.32 -14.64 -28.40
C PRO A 291 -6.70 -14.66 -29.07
N LEU A 292 -6.97 -15.70 -29.86
CA LEU A 292 -8.31 -15.99 -30.40
C LEU A 292 -8.89 -17.21 -29.69
N PHE A 293 -10.03 -17.02 -29.06
CA PHE A 293 -10.82 -18.10 -28.48
C PHE A 293 -11.97 -18.46 -29.40
N ARG A 294 -12.19 -19.76 -29.58
CA ARG A 294 -13.32 -20.32 -30.33
C ARG A 294 -14.11 -21.23 -29.41
N THR A 295 -15.42 -21.09 -29.45
CA THR A 295 -16.34 -22.03 -28.80
C THR A 295 -17.23 -22.64 -29.87
N VAL A 296 -17.18 -23.96 -29.99
CA VAL A 296 -18.00 -24.75 -30.91
C VAL A 296 -19.09 -25.45 -30.11
N LEU A 297 -20.34 -25.19 -30.46
CA LEU A 297 -21.54 -25.79 -29.90
C LEU A 297 -22.33 -26.51 -31.00
N THR A 298 -23.11 -27.53 -30.65
CA THR A 298 -24.12 -28.06 -31.59
C THR A 298 -25.12 -26.97 -31.94
N GLY A 299 -25.77 -27.07 -33.08
CA GLY A 299 -26.78 -26.10 -33.50
C GLY A 299 -28.02 -26.10 -32.59
N ALA A 300 -28.25 -27.15 -31.80
CA ALA A 300 -29.30 -27.17 -30.78
C ALA A 300 -28.89 -26.36 -29.54
N GLU A 301 -27.69 -26.61 -29.01
CA GLU A 301 -27.17 -25.88 -27.85
C GLU A 301 -26.95 -24.39 -28.17
N LEU A 302 -26.48 -24.05 -29.39
CA LEU A 302 -26.39 -22.66 -29.83
C LEU A 302 -27.77 -21.98 -29.87
N ALA A 303 -28.83 -22.68 -30.28
CA ALA A 303 -30.17 -22.10 -30.31
C ALA A 303 -30.69 -21.80 -28.89
N GLU A 304 -30.38 -22.65 -27.90
CA GLU A 304 -30.69 -22.36 -26.49
C GLU A 304 -29.87 -21.19 -25.95
N VAL A 305 -28.57 -21.10 -26.29
CA VAL A 305 -27.74 -19.94 -25.97
C VAL A 305 -28.35 -18.66 -26.56
N GLU A 306 -28.72 -18.64 -27.84
CA GLU A 306 -29.28 -17.47 -28.53
C GLU A 306 -30.66 -17.08 -27.98
N GLU A 307 -31.49 -18.06 -27.61
CA GLU A 307 -32.77 -17.81 -26.95
C GLU A 307 -32.56 -17.19 -25.57
N ASN A 308 -31.61 -17.71 -24.79
CA ASN A 308 -31.23 -17.11 -23.51
C ASN A 308 -30.60 -15.71 -23.70
N ASP A 309 -29.82 -15.52 -24.76
CA ASP A 309 -29.18 -14.26 -25.11
C ASP A 309 -30.20 -13.16 -25.41
N ALA A 310 -31.33 -13.51 -26.01
CA ALA A 310 -32.41 -12.58 -26.33
C ALA A 310 -33.24 -12.14 -25.10
N ARG A 311 -33.07 -12.78 -23.94
CA ARG A 311 -33.84 -12.47 -22.72
C ARG A 311 -33.29 -11.26 -21.97
N GLY A 312 -34.17 -10.58 -21.24
CA GLY A 312 -33.77 -9.55 -20.27
C GLY A 312 -32.96 -10.14 -19.11
N TRP A 313 -32.09 -9.34 -18.50
CA TRP A 313 -31.11 -9.86 -17.54
C TRP A 313 -31.73 -10.62 -16.35
N SER A 314 -32.87 -10.15 -15.84
CA SER A 314 -33.53 -10.70 -14.65
C SER A 314 -34.19 -12.07 -14.85
N VAL A 315 -34.34 -12.51 -16.10
CA VAL A 315 -34.98 -13.79 -16.47
C VAL A 315 -34.09 -14.68 -17.36
N SER A 316 -32.81 -14.31 -17.48
CA SER A 316 -31.81 -15.06 -18.23
C SER A 316 -31.13 -16.11 -17.35
N SER A 317 -30.87 -17.28 -17.91
CA SER A 317 -30.36 -18.47 -17.23
C SER A 317 -28.83 -18.47 -17.07
N ASP A 318 -28.34 -19.14 -16.03
CA ASP A 318 -26.94 -19.52 -15.77
C ASP A 318 -26.61 -20.96 -16.20
N ALA A 319 -27.52 -21.67 -16.88
CA ALA A 319 -27.30 -22.99 -17.46
C ALA A 319 -26.02 -23.04 -18.33
N LEU A 320 -25.21 -24.09 -18.16
CA LEU A 320 -24.00 -24.35 -18.94
C LEU A 320 -24.30 -25.28 -20.12
N PHE A 321 -23.92 -24.89 -21.32
CA PHE A 321 -24.10 -25.66 -22.56
C PHE A 321 -22.82 -26.40 -22.94
N ASN A 322 -22.94 -27.57 -23.57
CA ASN A 322 -21.79 -28.39 -23.95
C ASN A 322 -21.07 -27.75 -25.14
N ALA A 323 -19.77 -27.53 -25.01
CA ALA A 323 -18.96 -26.93 -26.04
C ALA A 323 -17.58 -27.59 -26.18
N THR A 324 -16.93 -27.32 -27.31
CA THR A 324 -15.48 -27.45 -27.45
C THR A 324 -14.87 -26.06 -27.47
N PHE A 325 -13.89 -25.83 -26.59
CA PHE A 325 -13.12 -24.59 -26.54
C PHE A 325 -11.79 -24.80 -27.25
N ILE A 326 -11.42 -23.86 -28.12
CA ILE A 326 -10.14 -23.85 -28.82
C ILE A 326 -9.48 -22.50 -28.58
N SER A 327 -8.29 -22.48 -27.99
CA SER A 327 -7.46 -21.28 -27.89
C SER A 327 -6.36 -21.30 -28.93
N GLN A 328 -6.23 -20.20 -29.68
CA GLN A 328 -5.12 -19.94 -30.59
C GLN A 328 -4.26 -18.81 -30.01
N GLU A 329 -3.03 -19.14 -29.61
CA GLU A 329 -2.08 -18.20 -28.99
C GLU A 329 -0.71 -18.33 -29.64
N ALA A 330 -0.16 -17.24 -30.17
CA ALA A 330 1.14 -17.22 -30.86
C ALA A 330 1.31 -18.29 -31.97
N GLY A 331 0.20 -18.71 -32.60
CA GLY A 331 0.17 -19.74 -33.64
C GLY A 331 -0.05 -21.17 -33.12
N GLU A 332 0.01 -21.38 -31.81
CA GLU A 332 -0.26 -22.67 -31.17
C GLU A 332 -1.75 -22.81 -30.86
N PHE A 333 -2.25 -24.05 -30.95
CA PHE A 333 -3.64 -24.39 -30.69
C PHE A 333 -3.76 -25.36 -29.52
N GLU A 334 -4.73 -25.12 -28.66
CA GLU A 334 -5.11 -26.04 -27.59
C GLU A 334 -6.62 -26.28 -27.63
N VAL A 335 -7.03 -27.55 -27.55
CA VAL A 335 -8.43 -27.97 -27.65
C VAL A 335 -8.88 -28.56 -26.32
N ARG A 336 -10.02 -28.10 -25.82
CA ARG A 336 -10.68 -28.61 -24.61
C ARG A 336 -12.11 -29.01 -24.96
N TYR A 337 -12.41 -30.30 -24.83
CA TYR A 337 -13.76 -30.85 -25.05
C TYR A 337 -14.58 -30.83 -23.76
N GLN A 338 -15.89 -31.05 -23.89
CA GLN A 338 -16.84 -31.10 -22.77
C GLN A 338 -16.83 -29.85 -21.87
N THR A 339 -16.47 -28.70 -22.43
CA THR A 339 -16.49 -27.44 -21.69
C THR A 339 -17.92 -26.97 -21.48
N GLY A 340 -18.14 -26.24 -20.39
CA GLY A 340 -19.41 -25.57 -20.12
C GLY A 340 -19.35 -24.14 -20.63
N PHE A 341 -20.25 -23.76 -21.53
CA PHE A 341 -20.35 -22.42 -22.09
C PHE A 341 -21.65 -21.74 -21.69
N ARG A 342 -21.60 -20.45 -21.33
CA ARG A 342 -22.80 -19.64 -21.08
C ARG A 342 -22.57 -18.14 -21.22
N ILE A 343 -23.66 -17.39 -21.39
CA ILE A 343 -23.68 -15.94 -21.13
C ILE A 343 -23.55 -15.68 -19.62
N ARG A 344 -22.96 -14.53 -19.25
CA ARG A 344 -22.73 -14.15 -17.84
C ARG A 344 -23.03 -12.67 -17.57
N GLY A 345 -23.03 -12.34 -16.28
CA GLY A 345 -23.23 -11.00 -15.75
C GLY A 345 -24.66 -10.79 -15.25
N THR A 346 -24.98 -9.55 -14.88
CA THR A 346 -26.33 -9.12 -14.50
C THR A 346 -26.84 -8.15 -15.55
N THR A 347 -26.84 -6.84 -15.28
CA THR A 347 -27.25 -5.80 -16.23
C THR A 347 -26.45 -5.81 -17.53
N SER A 348 -25.18 -6.25 -17.49
CA SER A 348 -24.34 -6.42 -18.70
C SER A 348 -24.91 -7.43 -19.71
N ARG A 349 -25.87 -8.27 -19.31
CA ARG A 349 -26.59 -9.14 -20.25
C ARG A 349 -27.54 -8.37 -21.16
N GLU A 350 -27.84 -7.11 -20.89
CA GLU A 350 -28.63 -6.27 -21.81
C GLU A 350 -27.76 -5.57 -22.86
N ASN A 351 -26.42 -5.62 -22.72
CA ASN A 351 -25.51 -5.02 -23.69
C ASN A 351 -25.66 -5.70 -25.06
N ALA A 352 -25.37 -4.96 -26.13
CA ALA A 352 -25.35 -5.54 -27.49
C ALA A 352 -24.25 -6.59 -27.65
N VAL A 353 -23.11 -6.39 -26.98
CA VAL A 353 -22.00 -7.34 -26.87
C VAL A 353 -21.91 -7.75 -25.39
N LYS A 354 -22.25 -9.01 -25.10
CA LYS A 354 -22.47 -9.53 -23.74
C LYS A 354 -21.26 -10.28 -23.19
N ASN A 355 -21.22 -10.52 -21.89
CA ASN A 355 -20.14 -11.28 -21.28
C ASN A 355 -20.38 -12.78 -21.40
N ARG A 356 -19.31 -13.58 -21.52
CA ARG A 356 -19.36 -15.06 -21.59
C ARG A 356 -18.59 -15.70 -20.44
N ARG A 357 -18.92 -16.95 -20.11
CA ARG A 357 -18.13 -17.81 -19.22
C ARG A 357 -17.87 -19.15 -19.91
N VAL A 358 -16.62 -19.61 -19.81
CA VAL A 358 -16.18 -20.96 -20.19
C VAL A 358 -15.74 -21.67 -18.92
N SER A 359 -16.23 -22.88 -18.69
CA SER A 359 -15.85 -23.76 -17.58
C SER A 359 -15.20 -25.02 -18.13
N PHE A 360 -14.12 -25.46 -17.52
CA PHE A 360 -13.32 -26.61 -17.89
C PHE A 360 -13.43 -27.66 -16.78
N SER A 361 -13.40 -28.94 -17.13
CA SER A 361 -13.38 -30.00 -16.14
C SER A 361 -12.12 -29.89 -15.27
N ASN A 362 -12.25 -30.15 -13.97
CA ASN A 362 -11.14 -30.05 -13.02
C ASN A 362 -10.08 -31.15 -13.18
N ASP A 363 -10.36 -32.22 -13.92
CA ASP A 363 -9.36 -33.22 -14.33
C ASP A 363 -8.49 -32.78 -15.51
N ARG A 364 -8.94 -31.78 -16.28
CA ARG A 364 -8.29 -31.27 -17.49
C ARG A 364 -8.42 -29.74 -17.59
N PRO A 365 -7.91 -28.99 -16.59
CA PRO A 365 -8.03 -27.53 -16.56
C PRO A 365 -7.24 -26.89 -17.72
N TRP A 366 -7.70 -25.73 -18.18
CA TRP A 366 -6.99 -24.95 -19.19
C TRP A 366 -6.02 -23.99 -18.52
N HIS A 367 -4.71 -24.14 -18.78
CA HIS A 367 -3.65 -23.37 -18.09
C HIS A 367 -3.76 -23.40 -16.55
N GLY A 368 -4.25 -24.50 -15.97
CA GLY A 368 -4.49 -24.63 -14.53
C GLY A 368 -5.76 -23.93 -14.02
N LEU A 369 -6.59 -23.36 -14.90
CA LEU A 369 -7.86 -22.72 -14.59
C LEU A 369 -9.05 -23.63 -14.93
N ARG A 370 -10.01 -23.72 -14.01
CA ARG A 370 -11.29 -24.44 -14.22
C ARG A 370 -12.37 -23.56 -14.82
N ALA A 371 -12.16 -22.26 -14.89
CA ALA A 371 -13.06 -21.37 -15.61
C ALA A 371 -12.38 -20.04 -15.95
N ILE A 372 -12.87 -19.41 -17.02
CA ILE A 372 -12.54 -18.04 -17.39
C ILE A 372 -13.81 -17.25 -17.66
N ASN A 373 -13.77 -15.95 -17.37
CA ASN A 373 -14.75 -15.00 -17.84
C ASN A 373 -14.20 -14.29 -19.08
N VAL A 374 -15.05 -14.06 -20.07
CA VAL A 374 -14.71 -13.32 -21.29
C VAL A 374 -15.64 -12.11 -21.36
N ASN A 375 -15.15 -10.94 -20.94
CA ASN A 375 -15.96 -9.75 -20.69
C ASN A 375 -15.84 -8.70 -21.81
N ALA A 376 -16.97 -8.13 -22.22
CA ALA A 376 -17.09 -7.15 -23.29
C ALA A 376 -17.16 -5.70 -22.79
N SER A 377 -17.65 -5.47 -21.57
CA SER A 377 -17.81 -4.11 -21.03
C SER A 377 -16.45 -3.47 -20.77
N PHE A 378 -16.17 -2.34 -21.42
CA PHE A 378 -14.97 -1.53 -21.19
C PHE A 378 -13.65 -2.31 -20.96
N PRO A 379 -13.19 -3.12 -21.94
CA PRO A 379 -12.02 -3.97 -21.81
C PRO A 379 -10.76 -3.26 -21.30
N GLN A 380 -10.56 -2.02 -21.71
CA GLN A 380 -9.43 -1.18 -21.33
C GLN A 380 -9.37 -0.93 -19.83
N SER A 381 -10.53 -0.71 -19.20
CA SER A 381 -10.63 -0.44 -17.77
C SER A 381 -10.25 -1.69 -16.99
N GLN A 382 -10.86 -2.84 -17.36
CA GLN A 382 -10.61 -4.10 -16.66
C GLN A 382 -9.14 -4.52 -16.75
N GLN A 383 -8.55 -4.47 -17.96
CA GLN A 383 -7.15 -4.86 -18.16
C GLN A 383 -6.19 -3.93 -17.40
N LEU A 384 -6.40 -2.61 -17.48
CA LEU A 384 -5.53 -1.64 -16.82
C LEU A 384 -5.67 -1.67 -15.29
N ALA A 385 -6.90 -1.65 -14.78
CA ALA A 385 -7.16 -1.65 -13.33
C ALA A 385 -6.62 -2.93 -12.69
N ALA A 386 -6.86 -4.11 -13.28
CA ALA A 386 -6.32 -5.37 -12.79
C ALA A 386 -4.79 -5.34 -12.73
N ALA A 387 -4.11 -4.79 -13.74
CA ALA A 387 -2.66 -4.66 -13.74
C ALA A 387 -2.17 -3.70 -12.64
N VAL A 388 -2.80 -2.53 -12.50
CA VAL A 388 -2.45 -1.55 -11.46
C VAL A 388 -2.63 -2.12 -10.06
N PHE A 389 -3.75 -2.80 -9.78
CA PHE A 389 -3.98 -3.43 -8.48
C PHE A 389 -2.91 -4.48 -8.15
N ARG A 390 -2.52 -5.33 -9.12
CA ARG A 390 -1.43 -6.31 -8.92
C ARG A 390 -0.07 -5.63 -8.71
N LEU A 391 0.26 -4.62 -9.51
CA LEU A 391 1.53 -3.88 -9.38
C LEU A 391 1.61 -3.10 -8.06
N ALA A 392 0.47 -2.71 -7.49
CA ALA A 392 0.38 -2.12 -6.17
C ALA A 392 0.46 -3.16 -5.03
N GLY A 393 0.54 -4.46 -5.36
CA GLY A 393 0.66 -5.54 -4.38
C GLY A 393 -0.66 -5.96 -3.75
N LEU A 394 -1.80 -5.77 -4.42
CA LEU A 394 -3.08 -6.39 -4.03
C LEU A 394 -3.32 -7.67 -4.84
N GLY A 395 -3.94 -8.67 -4.20
CA GLY A 395 -4.42 -9.86 -4.89
C GLY A 395 -5.57 -9.49 -5.81
N ALA A 396 -5.34 -9.50 -7.13
CA ALA A 396 -6.34 -9.10 -8.13
C ALA A 396 -6.36 -10.09 -9.32
N PRO A 397 -7.53 -10.34 -9.94
CA PRO A 397 -7.63 -11.25 -11.10
C PRO A 397 -6.66 -10.88 -12.22
N THR A 398 -6.18 -11.88 -12.98
CA THR A 398 -5.53 -11.57 -14.27
C THR A 398 -6.56 -11.12 -15.29
N ALA A 399 -6.13 -10.25 -16.20
CA ALA A 399 -6.96 -9.70 -17.26
C ALA A 399 -6.11 -9.43 -18.51
N ARG A 400 -6.53 -9.90 -19.68
CA ARG A 400 -5.90 -9.59 -20.97
C ARG A 400 -6.91 -9.54 -22.12
N ALA A 401 -6.62 -8.72 -23.12
CA ALA A 401 -7.48 -8.61 -24.30
C ALA A 401 -7.42 -9.86 -25.19
N VAL A 402 -8.58 -10.32 -25.64
CA VAL A 402 -8.77 -11.51 -26.50
C VAL A 402 -9.82 -11.26 -27.58
N ARG A 403 -9.80 -12.10 -28.62
CA ARG A 403 -10.89 -12.22 -29.61
C ARG A 403 -11.72 -13.46 -29.31
N LEU A 404 -13.01 -13.42 -29.65
CA LEU A 404 -13.94 -14.52 -29.43
C LEU A 404 -14.74 -14.81 -30.71
N ARG A 405 -14.75 -16.09 -31.12
CA ARG A 405 -15.67 -16.62 -32.12
C ARG A 405 -16.57 -17.69 -31.50
N GLU A 406 -17.86 -17.60 -31.77
CA GLU A 406 -18.85 -18.61 -31.42
C GLU A 406 -19.38 -19.22 -32.72
N ASN A 407 -19.17 -20.53 -32.92
CA ASN A 407 -19.53 -21.22 -34.16
C ASN A 407 -19.11 -20.43 -35.44
N ASN A 408 -17.84 -20.01 -35.50
CA ASN A 408 -17.22 -19.14 -36.51
C ASN A 408 -17.73 -17.69 -36.58
N ALA A 409 -18.83 -17.34 -35.92
CA ALA A 409 -19.30 -15.96 -35.88
C ALA A 409 -18.39 -15.12 -34.96
N ASP A 410 -17.90 -13.98 -35.47
CA ASP A 410 -17.19 -13.01 -34.65
C ASP A 410 -18.17 -12.33 -33.69
N ARG A 411 -17.93 -12.50 -32.39
CA ARG A 411 -18.76 -11.93 -31.34
C ARG A 411 -18.17 -10.67 -30.71
N THR A 412 -17.02 -10.19 -31.19
CA THR A 412 -16.38 -9.00 -30.62
C THR A 412 -16.96 -7.69 -31.14
N GLY A 413 -17.80 -7.72 -32.18
CA GLY A 413 -18.41 -6.50 -32.73
C GLY A 413 -17.38 -5.49 -33.24
N GLY A 414 -16.21 -5.97 -33.69
CA GLY A 414 -15.07 -5.14 -34.12
C GLY A 414 -14.09 -4.77 -32.99
N GLY A 415 -14.51 -4.81 -31.73
CA GLY A 415 -13.69 -4.54 -30.54
C GLY A 415 -12.99 -5.77 -29.98
N VAL A 416 -12.63 -5.78 -28.70
CA VAL A 416 -12.02 -6.94 -28.01
C VAL A 416 -12.88 -7.36 -26.81
N TYR A 417 -12.64 -8.55 -26.31
CA TYR A 417 -13.04 -8.96 -24.97
C TYR A 417 -11.83 -8.92 -24.03
N VAL A 418 -12.07 -9.04 -22.73
CA VAL A 418 -11.06 -9.35 -21.71
C VAL A 418 -11.28 -10.77 -21.22
N GLU A 419 -10.28 -11.62 -21.35
CA GLU A 419 -10.17 -12.83 -20.54
C GLU A 419 -9.80 -12.41 -19.13
N ALA A 420 -10.74 -12.60 -18.20
CA ALA A 420 -10.59 -12.31 -16.79
C ALA A 420 -10.68 -13.60 -15.98
N GLU A 421 -9.70 -13.80 -15.10
CA GLU A 421 -9.67 -14.92 -14.17
C GLU A 421 -10.90 -14.92 -13.25
N VAL A 422 -11.37 -16.11 -12.92
CA VAL A 422 -12.47 -16.29 -11.96
C VAL A 422 -11.91 -16.28 -10.55
N ILE A 423 -12.50 -15.46 -9.67
CA ILE A 423 -12.16 -15.46 -8.24
C ILE A 423 -12.77 -16.70 -7.57
N ASN A 424 -11.98 -17.77 -7.48
CA ASN A 424 -12.30 -19.06 -6.88
C ASN A 424 -11.03 -19.65 -6.22
N SER A 425 -11.01 -20.97 -5.95
CA SER A 425 -9.79 -21.61 -5.42
C SER A 425 -8.60 -21.65 -6.38
N ASP A 426 -8.78 -21.52 -7.69
CA ASP A 426 -7.65 -21.40 -8.63
C ASP A 426 -6.96 -20.04 -8.46
N PHE A 427 -7.76 -18.97 -8.32
CA PHE A 427 -7.27 -17.64 -7.96
C PHE A 427 -6.54 -17.66 -6.61
N ALA A 428 -7.12 -18.29 -5.58
CA ALA A 428 -6.49 -18.37 -4.26
C ALA A 428 -5.14 -19.12 -4.33
N ARG A 429 -5.07 -20.23 -5.06
CA ARG A 429 -3.83 -21.00 -5.29
C ARG A 429 -2.75 -20.16 -5.99
N ARG A 430 -3.13 -19.36 -6.98
CA ARG A 430 -2.19 -18.52 -7.73
C ARG A 430 -1.73 -17.30 -6.92
N GLN A 431 -2.63 -16.64 -6.21
CA GLN A 431 -2.34 -15.39 -5.51
C GLN A 431 -1.78 -15.58 -4.10
N PHE A 432 -2.19 -16.65 -3.42
CA PHE A 432 -1.79 -16.96 -2.06
C PHE A 432 -1.18 -18.38 -2.00
N PRO A 433 -0.12 -18.68 -2.77
CA PRO A 433 0.40 -20.05 -2.91
C PRO A 433 0.93 -20.66 -1.61
N LEU A 434 1.25 -19.85 -0.60
CA LEU A 434 1.70 -20.30 0.72
C LEU A 434 0.56 -20.46 1.73
N ASP A 435 -0.65 -20.06 1.37
CA ASP A 435 -1.82 -20.08 2.22
C ASP A 435 -3.08 -20.05 1.35
N SER A 436 -3.28 -21.06 0.49
CA SER A 436 -4.31 -21.07 -0.56
C SER A 436 -5.64 -21.71 -0.14
N ASN A 437 -5.67 -22.32 1.04
CA ASN A 437 -6.79 -23.14 1.51
C ASN A 437 -7.86 -22.32 2.25
N GLY A 438 -7.72 -21.00 2.25
CA GLY A 438 -8.61 -20.06 2.92
C GLY A 438 -9.93 -19.82 2.20
N ASN A 439 -10.69 -18.85 2.72
CA ASN A 439 -12.02 -18.51 2.25
C ASN A 439 -12.00 -17.34 1.28
N VAL A 440 -12.58 -17.54 0.09
CA VAL A 440 -12.84 -16.50 -0.90
C VAL A 440 -14.30 -16.09 -0.80
N TYR A 441 -14.55 -14.80 -0.58
CA TYR A 441 -15.88 -14.21 -0.55
C TYR A 441 -16.03 -13.16 -1.64
N ARG A 442 -17.12 -13.21 -2.40
CA ARG A 442 -17.58 -12.10 -3.25
C ARG A 442 -18.77 -11.43 -2.57
N SER A 443 -18.84 -10.11 -2.58
CA SER A 443 -19.82 -9.36 -1.79
C SER A 443 -20.58 -8.32 -2.59
N ASN A 444 -21.87 -8.21 -2.26
CA ASN A 444 -22.80 -7.14 -2.65
C ASN A 444 -23.20 -6.27 -1.43
N SER A 445 -22.49 -6.38 -0.30
CA SER A 445 -22.81 -5.76 0.99
C SER A 445 -22.02 -4.46 1.25
N ASP A 446 -22.32 -3.78 2.36
CA ASP A 446 -21.64 -2.56 2.84
C ASP A 446 -20.72 -2.79 4.06
N LEU A 447 -20.44 -4.06 4.40
CA LEU A 447 -19.70 -4.47 5.61
C LEU A 447 -20.45 -4.29 6.94
N SER A 448 -21.78 -4.13 6.91
CA SER A 448 -22.58 -4.12 8.14
C SER A 448 -22.60 -5.49 8.84
N TYR A 449 -22.56 -5.46 10.16
CA TYR A 449 -22.84 -6.62 11.01
C TYR A 449 -24.36 -6.82 11.13
N LEU A 450 -24.85 -8.03 10.85
CA LEU A 450 -26.27 -8.38 10.83
C LEU A 450 -26.68 -9.34 11.96
N GLY A 451 -25.76 -9.72 12.84
CA GLY A 451 -25.93 -10.73 13.87
C GLY A 451 -25.14 -12.02 13.59
N ASP A 452 -25.27 -13.00 14.50
CA ASP A 452 -24.50 -14.26 14.46
C ASP A 452 -25.08 -15.34 13.54
N ASP A 453 -26.26 -15.12 12.94
CA ASP A 453 -26.91 -16.10 12.07
C ASP A 453 -26.34 -16.02 10.63
N PRO A 454 -25.67 -17.08 10.13
CA PRO A 454 -25.12 -17.12 8.77
C PRO A 454 -26.15 -16.87 7.66
N ALA A 455 -27.43 -17.18 7.91
CA ALA A 455 -28.51 -17.00 6.93
C ALA A 455 -28.64 -15.53 6.47
N PHE A 456 -28.38 -14.56 7.35
CA PHE A 456 -28.46 -13.13 7.01
C PHE A 456 -27.45 -12.71 5.95
N TYR A 457 -26.30 -13.37 5.90
CA TYR A 457 -25.23 -13.07 4.95
C TYR A 457 -25.37 -13.88 3.65
N ARG A 458 -25.79 -15.14 3.77
CA ARG A 458 -25.86 -16.11 2.66
C ARG A 458 -27.12 -15.99 1.81
N ASP A 459 -28.30 -15.99 2.42
CA ASP A 459 -29.56 -16.31 1.71
C ASP A 459 -30.00 -15.19 0.76
N ASN A 460 -29.67 -13.94 1.07
CA ASN A 460 -29.86 -12.78 0.19
C ASN A 460 -28.70 -12.54 -0.78
N ARG A 461 -27.71 -13.45 -0.82
CA ARG A 461 -26.48 -13.33 -1.63
C ARG A 461 -25.73 -12.01 -1.38
N LEU A 462 -25.76 -11.52 -0.14
CA LEU A 462 -24.92 -10.39 0.29
C LEU A 462 -23.46 -10.79 0.23
N TYR A 463 -23.17 -12.02 0.65
CA TYR A 463 -21.87 -12.66 0.46
C TYR A 463 -22.05 -14.01 -0.24
N VAL A 464 -21.18 -14.29 -1.19
CA VAL A 464 -21.09 -15.59 -1.87
C VAL A 464 -19.72 -16.17 -1.57
N LYS A 465 -19.71 -17.29 -0.84
CA LYS A 465 -18.51 -18.07 -0.54
C LYS A 465 -18.15 -18.92 -1.76
N HIS A 466 -16.91 -18.83 -2.23
CA HIS A 466 -16.43 -19.50 -3.45
C HIS A 466 -15.46 -20.66 -3.18
N THR A 467 -15.01 -20.82 -1.94
CA THR A 467 -14.14 -21.92 -1.48
C THR A 467 -14.65 -22.45 -0.15
N ASN A 468 -14.36 -23.72 0.19
CA ASN A 468 -14.82 -24.35 1.43
C ASN A 468 -16.34 -24.19 1.66
N THR A 469 -17.13 -24.31 0.59
CA THR A 469 -18.58 -24.09 0.61
C THR A 469 -19.34 -25.22 1.30
N SER A 470 -18.80 -26.43 1.23
CA SER A 470 -19.35 -27.64 1.84
C SER A 470 -19.41 -27.54 3.37
N ALA A 471 -18.38 -26.94 3.98
CA ALA A 471 -18.30 -26.74 5.42
C ALA A 471 -19.39 -25.82 6.00
N ASP A 472 -19.98 -24.94 5.17
CA ASP A 472 -20.98 -23.93 5.56
C ASP A 472 -20.61 -23.14 6.84
N ASP A 473 -19.32 -22.97 7.10
CA ASP A 473 -18.80 -22.15 8.19
C ASP A 473 -18.61 -20.70 7.73
N TRP A 474 -19.28 -19.78 8.42
CA TRP A 474 -19.26 -18.34 8.16
C TRP A 474 -18.70 -17.53 9.33
N SER A 475 -18.17 -18.22 10.36
CA SER A 475 -17.73 -17.60 11.61
C SER A 475 -16.62 -16.56 11.40
N ASP A 476 -15.73 -16.78 10.42
CA ASP A 476 -14.66 -15.84 10.07
C ASP A 476 -15.19 -14.50 9.53
N LEU A 477 -16.20 -14.55 8.66
CA LEU A 477 -16.86 -13.36 8.13
C LEU A 477 -17.64 -12.64 9.23
N ILE A 478 -18.35 -13.38 10.07
CA ILE A 478 -19.13 -12.81 11.17
C ILE A 478 -18.20 -12.10 12.17
N ASP A 479 -17.08 -12.73 12.54
CA ASP A 479 -16.04 -12.14 13.42
C ASP A 479 -15.46 -10.85 12.81
N LEU A 480 -15.13 -10.85 11.50
CA LEU A 480 -14.70 -9.64 10.81
C LEU A 480 -15.74 -8.52 10.96
N LEU A 481 -17.00 -8.79 10.60
CA LEU A 481 -18.04 -7.76 10.57
C LEU A 481 -18.36 -7.26 11.98
N GLN A 482 -18.38 -8.14 12.98
CA GLN A 482 -18.54 -7.74 14.37
C GLN A 482 -17.38 -6.86 14.85
N ALA A 483 -16.14 -7.23 14.56
CA ALA A 483 -14.96 -6.48 14.96
C ALA A 483 -14.96 -5.04 14.37
N LEU A 484 -15.40 -4.87 13.12
CA LEU A 484 -15.47 -3.56 12.46
C LEU A 484 -16.61 -2.67 12.99
N ASN A 485 -17.72 -3.25 13.42
CA ASN A 485 -18.93 -2.49 13.74
C ASN A 485 -19.17 -2.33 15.25
N GLU A 486 -18.96 -3.38 16.04
CA GLU A 486 -19.41 -3.45 17.44
C GLU A 486 -18.27 -3.33 18.47
N THR A 487 -17.00 -3.37 18.05
CA THR A 487 -15.86 -3.21 18.99
C THR A 487 -15.89 -1.82 19.65
N PRO A 488 -15.67 -1.69 20.97
CA PRO A 488 -15.50 -0.40 21.65
C PRO A 488 -14.30 0.42 21.14
N ASP A 489 -14.39 1.76 21.20
CA ASP A 489 -13.37 2.65 20.62
C ASP A 489 -11.95 2.46 21.20
N ASP A 490 -11.82 2.10 22.47
CA ASP A 490 -10.52 1.87 23.13
C ASP A 490 -9.82 0.58 22.69
N GLN A 491 -10.55 -0.34 22.04
CA GLN A 491 -10.04 -1.63 21.52
C GLN A 491 -10.11 -1.72 19.99
N TYR A 492 -10.76 -0.76 19.34
CA TYR A 492 -11.06 -0.78 17.91
C TYR A 492 -9.82 -1.02 17.05
N VAL A 493 -8.73 -0.30 17.33
CA VAL A 493 -7.48 -0.41 16.56
C VAL A 493 -6.89 -1.81 16.65
N SER A 494 -6.79 -2.38 17.86
CA SER A 494 -6.21 -3.72 18.06
C SER A 494 -7.06 -4.81 17.41
N GLU A 495 -8.40 -4.71 17.52
CA GLU A 495 -9.30 -5.68 16.90
C GLU A 495 -9.30 -5.58 15.37
N VAL A 496 -9.25 -4.37 14.82
CA VAL A 496 -9.10 -4.17 13.37
C VAL A 496 -7.81 -4.81 12.85
N TYR A 497 -6.67 -4.61 13.52
CA TYR A 497 -5.41 -5.26 13.13
C TYR A 497 -5.43 -6.79 13.28
N ARG A 498 -6.31 -7.33 14.13
CA ARG A 498 -6.48 -8.79 14.31
C ARG A 498 -7.20 -9.43 13.12
N VAL A 499 -8.24 -8.78 12.59
CA VAL A 499 -9.10 -9.35 11.54
C VAL A 499 -8.82 -8.81 10.14
N TRP A 500 -8.10 -7.69 10.00
CA TRP A 500 -7.94 -6.97 8.74
C TRP A 500 -6.48 -6.72 8.39
N ASP A 501 -6.12 -6.91 7.11
CA ASP A 501 -4.84 -6.42 6.59
C ASP A 501 -4.97 -4.92 6.29
N VAL A 502 -4.76 -4.11 7.33
CA VAL A 502 -4.91 -2.65 7.27
C VAL A 502 -4.13 -2.03 6.10
N PRO A 503 -2.84 -2.33 5.87
CA PRO A 503 -2.12 -1.83 4.69
C PRO A 503 -2.80 -2.15 3.35
N ALA A 504 -3.30 -3.38 3.17
CA ALA A 504 -3.96 -3.78 1.93
C ALA A 504 -5.29 -3.04 1.72
N TRP A 505 -6.09 -2.84 2.79
CA TRP A 505 -7.36 -2.12 2.72
C TRP A 505 -7.19 -0.62 2.51
N ILE A 506 -6.23 0.02 3.19
CA ILE A 506 -5.87 1.42 2.94
C ILE A 506 -5.49 1.61 1.47
N ARG A 507 -4.66 0.71 0.92
CA ARG A 507 -4.27 0.74 -0.50
C ARG A 507 -5.45 0.51 -1.45
N PHE A 508 -6.34 -0.42 -1.12
CA PHE A 508 -7.55 -0.67 -1.90
C PHE A 508 -8.40 0.60 -2.01
N PHE A 509 -8.69 1.26 -0.89
CA PHE A 509 -9.46 2.52 -0.91
C PHE A 509 -8.71 3.63 -1.65
N ALA A 510 -7.38 3.75 -1.46
CA ALA A 510 -6.57 4.75 -2.13
C ALA A 510 -6.60 4.58 -3.66
N LEU A 511 -6.40 3.35 -4.16
CA LEU A 511 -6.48 3.05 -5.59
C LEU A 511 -7.88 3.28 -6.16
N ASN A 512 -8.93 2.89 -5.43
CA ASN A 512 -10.30 3.20 -5.85
C ASN A 512 -10.51 4.71 -6.04
N THR A 513 -9.98 5.54 -5.13
CA THR A 513 -10.05 7.00 -5.23
C THR A 513 -9.19 7.54 -6.38
N LEU A 514 -7.95 7.08 -6.52
CA LEU A 514 -6.99 7.58 -7.51
C LEU A 514 -7.36 7.20 -8.94
N LEU A 515 -7.81 5.96 -9.14
CA LEU A 515 -8.29 5.46 -10.43
C LEU A 515 -9.73 5.90 -10.75
N SER A 516 -10.37 6.64 -9.84
CA SER A 516 -11.73 7.16 -10.01
C SER A 516 -12.76 6.05 -10.33
N ASN A 517 -12.77 4.98 -9.54
CA ASN A 517 -13.77 3.90 -9.67
C ASN A 517 -15.21 4.45 -9.65
N GLN A 518 -16.05 4.16 -10.65
CA GLN A 518 -17.47 4.55 -10.68
C GLN A 518 -18.46 3.37 -10.51
N GLU A 519 -17.96 2.19 -10.15
CA GLU A 519 -18.80 1.04 -9.83
C GLU A 519 -19.64 1.23 -8.58
N THR A 520 -20.64 0.37 -8.40
CA THR A 520 -21.44 0.28 -7.17
C THR A 520 -20.63 -0.44 -6.09
N SER A 521 -19.49 0.17 -5.73
CA SER A 521 -18.48 -0.43 -4.86
C SER A 521 -18.30 0.30 -3.53
N LEU A 522 -17.68 -0.41 -2.57
CA LEU A 522 -17.20 0.18 -1.31
C LEU A 522 -16.33 1.43 -1.56
N GLY A 523 -15.50 1.42 -2.60
CA GLY A 523 -14.62 2.53 -2.97
C GLY A 523 -15.37 3.80 -3.40
N MET A 524 -16.63 3.69 -3.78
CA MET A 524 -17.53 4.81 -4.11
C MET A 524 -18.47 5.18 -2.94
N GLY A 525 -18.43 4.40 -1.85
CA GLY A 525 -19.34 4.54 -0.72
C GLY A 525 -20.73 3.97 -1.01
N LYS A 526 -20.80 2.84 -1.73
CA LYS A 526 -22.03 2.06 -1.96
C LYS A 526 -21.79 0.59 -1.58
N ALA A 527 -22.86 -0.12 -1.24
CA ALA A 527 -22.81 -1.55 -0.99
C ALA A 527 -22.46 -2.32 -2.28
N GLY A 528 -21.47 -3.20 -2.21
CA GLY A 528 -21.14 -4.18 -3.25
C GLY A 528 -19.83 -3.99 -4.01
N ASP A 529 -19.72 -4.70 -5.13
CA ASP A 529 -18.61 -4.74 -6.08
C ASP A 529 -17.21 -4.87 -5.46
N PHE A 530 -17.07 -5.81 -4.52
CA PHE A 530 -15.77 -6.23 -4.01
C PHE A 530 -15.73 -7.74 -3.71
N ALA A 531 -14.52 -8.27 -3.63
CA ALA A 531 -14.25 -9.58 -3.08
C ALA A 531 -13.21 -9.46 -1.96
N MET A 532 -13.02 -10.53 -1.20
CA MET A 532 -11.99 -10.61 -0.18
C MET A 532 -11.55 -12.05 0.02
N TYR A 533 -10.34 -12.19 0.56
CA TYR A 533 -9.74 -13.46 0.88
C TYR A 533 -9.30 -13.48 2.34
N ARG A 534 -9.48 -14.62 3.01
CA ARG A 534 -8.98 -14.87 4.36
C ARG A 534 -8.23 -16.19 4.39
N GLY A 535 -6.95 -16.14 4.71
CA GLY A 535 -6.07 -17.32 4.76
C GLY A 535 -6.34 -18.22 5.97
N VAL A 536 -5.73 -19.40 5.98
CA VAL A 536 -5.71 -20.30 7.15
C VAL A 536 -4.58 -19.91 8.09
N ASN A 537 -3.40 -19.60 7.55
CA ASN A 537 -2.21 -19.21 8.30
C ASN A 537 -2.26 -17.73 8.70
N ASP A 538 -2.65 -16.85 7.78
CA ASP A 538 -2.94 -15.45 8.07
C ASP A 538 -4.45 -15.24 8.05
N PRO A 539 -5.10 -15.15 9.22
CA PRO A 539 -6.56 -15.05 9.31
C PRO A 539 -7.08 -13.63 9.00
N ARG A 540 -6.20 -12.68 8.66
CA ARG A 540 -6.61 -11.31 8.32
C ARG A 540 -7.20 -11.27 6.92
N PHE A 541 -8.33 -10.60 6.78
CA PHE A 541 -8.98 -10.41 5.49
C PHE A 541 -8.21 -9.40 4.63
N VAL A 542 -7.92 -9.79 3.38
CA VAL A 542 -7.35 -8.92 2.35
C VAL A 542 -8.41 -8.58 1.29
N PRO A 543 -8.43 -7.35 0.74
CA PRO A 543 -9.37 -6.98 -0.30
C PRO A 543 -8.94 -7.54 -1.66
N VAL A 544 -9.92 -7.92 -2.47
CA VAL A 544 -9.75 -8.32 -3.86
C VAL A 544 -10.66 -7.45 -4.73
N PRO A 545 -10.12 -6.68 -5.69
CA PRO A 545 -10.95 -5.88 -6.58
C PRO A 545 -11.84 -6.78 -7.43
N TYR A 546 -13.09 -6.36 -7.61
CA TYR A 546 -14.09 -7.02 -8.42
C TYR A 546 -14.75 -5.98 -9.34
N ASP A 547 -15.32 -6.44 -10.46
CA ASP A 547 -15.97 -5.61 -11.50
C ASP A 547 -15.16 -4.35 -11.85
N SER A 548 -14.13 -4.49 -12.67
CA SER A 548 -13.20 -3.38 -12.94
C SER A 548 -13.46 -2.63 -14.24
N ASP A 549 -14.72 -2.54 -14.71
CA ASP A 549 -15.07 -1.94 -16.00
C ASP A 549 -15.35 -0.42 -15.96
N SER A 550 -15.50 0.21 -14.80
CA SER A 550 -15.73 1.67 -14.67
C SER A 550 -14.61 2.45 -13.97
N TYR A 551 -13.35 2.21 -14.36
CA TYR A 551 -12.16 2.91 -13.84
C TYR A 551 -11.54 3.83 -14.90
N CYS A 552 -10.62 4.69 -14.47
CA CYS A 552 -9.74 5.49 -15.33
C CYS A 552 -10.48 6.36 -16.37
N GLY A 553 -11.65 6.89 -15.99
CA GLY A 553 -12.37 7.89 -16.78
C GLY A 553 -13.20 7.35 -17.93
N VAL A 554 -13.37 6.02 -18.00
CA VAL A 554 -14.27 5.40 -18.97
C VAL A 554 -15.74 5.77 -18.70
N VAL A 555 -16.07 5.97 -17.42
CA VAL A 555 -17.34 6.52 -16.95
C VAL A 555 -17.03 7.62 -15.94
N GLY A 556 -17.57 8.83 -16.12
CA GLY A 556 -17.61 9.94 -15.16
C GLY A 556 -16.32 10.31 -14.39
N GLY A 557 -16.48 11.08 -13.30
CA GLY A 557 -15.63 10.93 -12.11
C GLY A 557 -14.44 11.85 -11.84
N LEU A 558 -14.06 12.78 -12.73
CA LEU A 558 -12.81 13.56 -12.57
C LEU A 558 -12.67 14.23 -11.20
N GLU A 559 -13.72 14.89 -10.71
CA GLU A 559 -13.74 15.65 -9.46
C GLU A 559 -14.40 14.87 -8.30
N SER A 560 -14.40 13.54 -8.35
CA SER A 560 -14.96 12.71 -7.28
C SER A 560 -14.25 12.98 -5.94
N PRO A 561 -14.97 13.23 -4.83
CA PRO A 561 -14.36 13.49 -3.52
C PRO A 561 -13.42 12.37 -3.05
N ILE A 562 -12.32 12.72 -2.37
CA ILE A 562 -11.29 11.76 -1.96
C ILE A 562 -11.67 10.88 -0.75
N TRP A 563 -12.76 11.23 -0.06
CA TRP A 563 -13.32 10.50 1.09
C TRP A 563 -14.67 9.83 0.78
N ARG A 564 -15.03 9.66 -0.50
CA ARG A 564 -16.36 9.14 -0.87
C ARG A 564 -16.73 7.79 -0.27
N ALA A 565 -15.75 6.94 0.03
CA ALA A 565 -15.96 5.64 0.67
C ALA A 565 -16.57 5.76 2.08
N THR A 566 -16.38 6.91 2.76
CA THR A 566 -16.93 7.20 4.09
C THR A 566 -18.44 7.48 4.09
N ARG A 567 -19.13 7.32 2.95
CA ARG A 567 -20.61 7.30 2.94
C ARG A 567 -21.18 6.03 3.57
N LEU A 568 -20.35 5.01 3.77
CA LEU A 568 -20.68 3.79 4.51
C LEU A 568 -20.14 3.91 5.92
N ALA A 569 -20.99 3.73 6.93
CA ALA A 569 -20.65 3.98 8.34
C ALA A 569 -19.44 3.15 8.81
N THR A 570 -19.37 1.87 8.45
CA THR A 570 -18.23 0.98 8.78
C THR A 570 -16.92 1.50 8.19
N VAL A 571 -16.96 1.95 6.94
CA VAL A 571 -15.77 2.50 6.24
C VAL A 571 -15.40 3.88 6.76
N GLU A 572 -16.38 4.72 7.11
CA GLU A 572 -16.16 6.01 7.76
C GLU A 572 -15.40 5.84 9.07
N ARG A 573 -15.88 4.94 9.96
CA ARG A 573 -15.24 4.65 11.23
C ARG A 573 -13.79 4.20 11.06
N PHE A 574 -13.51 3.37 10.06
CA PHE A 574 -12.15 2.93 9.74
C PHE A 574 -11.28 4.05 9.15
N LEU A 575 -11.67 4.63 8.01
CA LEU A 575 -10.81 5.56 7.27
C LEU A 575 -10.62 6.91 7.95
N THR A 576 -11.56 7.33 8.82
CA THR A 576 -11.46 8.61 9.56
C THR A 576 -10.86 8.45 10.95
N HIS A 577 -10.55 7.22 11.38
CA HIS A 577 -9.91 6.98 12.68
C HIS A 577 -8.52 7.64 12.73
N PRO A 578 -8.13 8.28 13.85
CA PRO A 578 -6.83 8.98 13.97
C PRO A 578 -5.60 8.14 13.66
N GLU A 579 -5.66 6.83 13.90
CA GLU A 579 -4.56 5.90 13.54
C GLU A 579 -4.49 5.58 12.04
N PHE A 580 -5.62 5.57 11.33
CA PHE A 580 -5.71 5.06 9.96
C PHE A 580 -5.76 6.17 8.90
N ALA A 581 -6.37 7.33 9.21
CA ALA A 581 -6.44 8.47 8.29
C ALA A 581 -5.05 8.95 7.79
N PRO A 582 -4.01 9.03 8.65
CA PRO A 582 -2.64 9.33 8.20
C PRO A 582 -2.09 8.32 7.20
N LEU A 583 -2.40 7.03 7.38
CA LEU A 583 -1.97 5.96 6.47
C LEU A 583 -2.61 6.11 5.09
N TYR A 584 -3.89 6.51 5.04
CA TYR A 584 -4.58 6.79 3.80
C TYR A 584 -3.96 7.96 3.04
N HIS A 585 -3.67 9.08 3.71
CA HIS A 585 -2.93 10.19 3.12
C HIS A 585 -1.56 9.78 2.60
N ALA A 586 -0.81 9.02 3.40
CA ALA A 586 0.52 8.54 3.04
C ALA A 586 0.48 7.64 1.79
N GLU A 587 -0.46 6.71 1.73
CA GLU A 587 -0.60 5.78 0.60
C GLU A 587 -1.04 6.49 -0.68
N MET A 588 -1.90 7.51 -0.57
CA MET A 588 -2.28 8.37 -1.70
C MET A 588 -1.07 9.09 -2.28
N TRP A 589 -0.24 9.73 -1.44
CA TRP A 589 0.99 10.37 -1.87
C TRP A 589 1.98 9.38 -2.48
N ARG A 590 2.16 8.22 -1.86
CA ARG A 590 3.07 7.17 -2.33
C ARG A 590 2.67 6.68 -3.71
N LEU A 591 1.39 6.33 -3.93
CA LEU A 591 0.91 5.83 -5.22
C LEU A 591 1.02 6.88 -6.33
N MET A 592 0.68 8.14 -6.05
CA MET A 592 0.81 9.24 -7.02
C MET A 592 2.25 9.56 -7.40
N GLY A 593 3.19 9.46 -6.46
CA GLY A 593 4.62 9.73 -6.69
C GLY A 593 5.40 8.54 -7.26
N ASP A 594 4.76 7.38 -7.42
CA ASP A 594 5.41 6.13 -7.81
C ASP A 594 4.63 5.42 -8.94
N LEU A 595 3.77 4.46 -8.62
CA LEU A 595 3.08 3.63 -9.60
C LEU A 595 2.20 4.42 -10.58
N LEU A 596 1.54 5.47 -10.10
CA LEU A 596 0.60 6.28 -10.91
C LEU A 596 1.24 7.55 -11.48
N ASP A 597 2.53 7.78 -11.25
CA ASP A 597 3.24 8.87 -11.90
C ASP A 597 3.23 8.70 -13.43
N GLY A 598 3.14 9.82 -14.16
CA GLY A 598 3.07 9.80 -15.63
C GLY A 598 4.28 9.13 -16.29
N GLY A 599 5.46 9.15 -15.65
CA GLY A 599 6.64 8.45 -16.13
C GLY A 599 6.54 6.92 -16.08
N ARG A 600 5.63 6.36 -15.27
CA ARG A 600 5.41 4.90 -15.13
C ARG A 600 4.07 4.44 -15.68
N LEU A 601 3.00 5.20 -15.45
CA LEU A 601 1.66 4.83 -15.86
C LEU A 601 1.48 4.91 -17.39
N ASP A 602 2.03 5.94 -18.04
CA ASP A 602 1.87 6.12 -19.49
C ASP A 602 2.50 4.98 -20.32
N PRO A 603 3.75 4.52 -20.02
CA PRO A 603 4.31 3.33 -20.66
C PRO A 603 3.50 2.06 -20.40
N LEU A 604 2.95 1.89 -19.18
CA LEU A 604 2.10 0.75 -18.85
C LEU A 604 0.81 0.74 -19.70
N ILE A 605 0.17 1.90 -19.86
CA ILE A 605 -1.00 2.08 -20.73
C ILE A 605 -0.66 1.72 -22.18
N ASP A 606 0.48 2.20 -22.70
CA ASP A 606 0.90 1.87 -24.06
C ASP A 606 1.21 0.39 -24.24
N GLN A 607 1.85 -0.25 -23.26
CA GLN A 607 2.17 -1.68 -23.32
C GLN A 607 0.91 -2.55 -23.31
N LEU A 608 -0.03 -2.28 -22.39
CA LEU A 608 -1.20 -3.14 -22.18
C LEU A 608 -2.27 -2.94 -23.26
N LEU A 609 -2.51 -1.70 -23.66
CA LEU A 609 -3.61 -1.35 -24.56
C LEU A 609 -3.12 -1.11 -26.01
N GLY A 610 -1.84 -0.85 -26.21
CA GLY A 610 -1.25 -0.59 -27.53
C GLY A 610 -1.55 -1.63 -28.61
N PRO A 611 -1.58 -2.94 -28.31
CA PRO A 611 -1.86 -3.97 -29.31
C PRO A 611 -3.25 -3.90 -29.95
N TRP A 612 -4.22 -3.21 -29.34
CA TRP A 612 -5.62 -3.27 -29.78
C TRP A 612 -6.41 -1.96 -29.68
N MET A 613 -5.91 -0.98 -28.93
CA MET A 613 -6.47 0.35 -28.82
C MET A 613 -5.63 1.34 -29.63
N ASP A 614 -6.26 2.33 -30.26
CA ASP A 614 -5.54 3.36 -31.03
C ASP A 614 -4.84 4.40 -30.13
N VAL A 615 -4.02 5.25 -30.75
CA VAL A 615 -3.26 6.29 -30.03
C VAL A 615 -4.21 7.30 -29.35
N ALA A 616 -5.32 7.64 -30.00
CA ALA A 616 -6.28 8.61 -29.48
C ALA A 616 -6.98 8.11 -28.21
N GLY A 617 -7.46 6.86 -28.19
CA GLY A 617 -8.08 6.24 -27.03
C GLY A 617 -7.11 6.14 -25.85
N ARG A 618 -5.86 5.71 -26.10
CA ARG A 618 -4.83 5.68 -25.04
C ARG A 618 -4.50 7.07 -24.51
N ARG A 619 -4.47 8.09 -25.38
CA ARG A 619 -4.21 9.47 -24.97
C ARG A 619 -5.32 10.00 -24.05
N GLN A 620 -6.58 9.69 -24.33
CA GLN A 620 -7.71 10.08 -23.47
C GLN A 620 -7.59 9.53 -22.04
N ILE A 621 -7.19 8.26 -21.89
CA ILE A 621 -6.98 7.64 -20.57
C ILE A 621 -5.85 8.36 -19.82
N LYS A 622 -4.72 8.62 -20.50
CA LYS A 622 -3.56 9.33 -19.91
C LYS A 622 -3.93 10.75 -19.46
N ASP A 623 -4.62 11.50 -20.31
CA ASP A 623 -5.07 12.86 -20.01
C ASP A 623 -6.06 12.88 -18.84
N PHE A 624 -6.99 11.91 -18.79
CA PHE A 624 -7.89 11.76 -17.64
C PHE A 624 -7.12 11.46 -16.36
N MET A 625 -6.19 10.50 -16.38
CA MET A 625 -5.41 10.13 -15.21
C MET A 625 -4.58 11.32 -14.71
N ALA A 626 -3.88 12.03 -15.60
CA ALA A 626 -3.13 13.22 -15.23
C ALA A 626 -4.02 14.29 -14.55
N ALA A 627 -5.21 14.56 -15.12
CA ALA A 627 -6.14 15.52 -14.55
C ALA A 627 -6.71 15.04 -13.20
N ARG A 628 -7.01 13.74 -13.07
CA ARG A 628 -7.52 13.15 -11.82
C ARG A 628 -6.50 13.23 -10.70
N LEU A 629 -5.25 12.87 -10.97
CA LEU A 629 -4.18 12.95 -9.97
C LEU A 629 -3.89 14.40 -9.56
N ALA A 630 -3.98 15.36 -10.50
CA ALA A 630 -3.88 16.78 -10.18
C ALA A 630 -5.02 17.25 -9.24
N PHE A 631 -6.26 16.84 -9.51
CA PHE A 631 -7.40 17.13 -8.64
C PHE A 631 -7.23 16.54 -7.24
N VAL A 632 -6.85 15.27 -7.15
CA VAL A 632 -6.62 14.59 -5.87
C VAL A 632 -5.51 15.30 -5.08
N LYS A 633 -4.39 15.61 -5.74
CA LYS A 633 -3.28 16.34 -5.12
C LYS A 633 -3.70 17.71 -4.57
N ALA A 634 -4.57 18.44 -5.27
CA ALA A 634 -5.10 19.72 -4.82
C ALA A 634 -6.10 19.58 -3.65
N SER A 635 -6.70 18.41 -3.48
CA SER A 635 -7.65 18.10 -2.40
C SER A 635 -6.99 17.57 -1.12
N LEU A 636 -5.72 17.16 -1.19
CA LEU A 636 -4.98 16.70 -0.03
C LEU A 636 -4.47 17.89 0.82
N PRO A 637 -4.39 17.73 2.16
CA PRO A 637 -3.81 18.74 3.03
C PRO A 637 -2.36 19.06 2.64
N ALA A 638 -1.99 20.34 2.69
CA ALA A 638 -0.62 20.76 2.37
C ALA A 638 0.37 20.21 3.42
N PRO A 639 1.54 19.67 3.02
CA PRO A 639 2.53 19.08 3.93
C PRO A 639 3.37 20.16 4.62
N ALA A 640 2.72 21.13 5.26
CA ALA A 640 3.39 22.24 5.92
C ALA A 640 2.57 22.75 7.10
N LEU A 641 3.26 23.01 8.22
CA LEU A 641 2.68 23.71 9.36
C LEU A 641 2.36 25.15 8.97
N LYS A 642 1.07 25.48 8.94
CA LYS A 642 0.55 26.81 8.66
C LYS A 642 -0.31 27.27 9.82
N VAL A 643 -0.31 28.57 10.02
CA VAL A 643 -1.24 29.25 10.93
C VAL A 643 -1.96 30.30 10.12
N THR A 644 -3.28 30.24 10.15
CA THR A 644 -4.18 31.02 9.29
C THR A 644 -4.99 32.04 10.09
N ALA A 645 -4.86 32.07 11.42
CA ALA A 645 -5.45 33.09 12.26
C ALA A 645 -5.01 34.50 11.79
N THR A 646 -5.99 35.36 11.52
CA THR A 646 -5.75 36.73 11.07
C THR A 646 -6.01 37.69 12.22
N LEU A 647 -4.95 38.35 12.69
CA LEU A 647 -5.03 39.40 13.71
C LEU A 647 -4.66 40.74 13.07
N PRO A 648 -5.25 41.85 13.52
CA PRO A 648 -4.86 43.18 13.05
C PRO A 648 -3.38 43.44 13.37
N TRP A 649 -2.72 44.25 12.54
CA TRP A 649 -1.27 44.48 12.61
C TRP A 649 -0.95 45.93 12.97
N ASN A 650 -0.04 46.11 13.94
CA ASN A 650 0.55 47.38 14.30
C ASN A 650 1.92 47.13 14.98
N ALA A 651 2.97 47.01 14.17
CA ALA A 651 4.28 46.42 14.52
C ALA A 651 4.23 44.92 14.86
N TYR A 652 3.27 44.51 15.69
CA TYR A 652 2.91 43.10 15.95
C TYR A 652 1.46 42.84 15.52
N SER A 653 1.13 41.56 15.31
CA SER A 653 -0.27 41.13 15.39
C SER A 653 -0.81 41.44 16.79
N TYR A 654 -2.02 41.98 16.94
CA TYR A 654 -2.50 42.39 18.27
C TYR A 654 -3.94 41.98 18.57
N THR A 655 -4.27 41.92 19.86
CA THR A 655 -5.62 41.72 20.38
C THR A 655 -5.81 42.38 21.75
N PRO A 656 -6.99 42.95 22.08
CA PRO A 656 -7.26 43.47 23.42
C PRO A 656 -7.69 42.38 24.41
N THR A 657 -7.76 41.12 24.00
CA THR A 657 -8.27 40.04 24.85
C THR A 657 -7.14 39.29 25.55
N PRO A 658 -7.37 38.75 26.77
CA PRO A 658 -6.41 37.91 27.49
C PRO A 658 -6.16 36.55 26.83
N THR A 659 -6.95 36.19 25.82
CA THR A 659 -6.79 34.97 25.03
C THR A 659 -6.99 35.28 23.55
N THR A 660 -6.40 34.47 22.67
CA THR A 660 -6.66 34.54 21.22
C THR A 660 -6.94 33.14 20.65
N SER A 661 -7.74 33.08 19.58
CA SER A 661 -7.95 31.84 18.84
C SER A 661 -6.88 31.65 17.77
N LEU A 662 -6.26 30.48 17.72
CA LEU A 662 -5.38 30.07 16.64
C LEU A 662 -6.01 28.93 15.86
N VAL A 663 -5.86 28.97 14.54
CA VAL A 663 -6.27 27.90 13.62
C VAL A 663 -5.19 27.72 12.58
N GLY A 664 -5.05 26.52 12.06
CA GLY A 664 -4.00 26.20 11.11
C GLY A 664 -4.14 24.83 10.46
N SER A 665 -3.11 24.47 9.70
CA SER A 665 -2.96 23.15 9.12
C SER A 665 -1.57 22.59 9.42
N ALA A 666 -1.43 21.28 9.40
CA ALA A 666 -0.16 20.57 9.48
C ALA A 666 -0.20 19.34 8.59
N ASP A 667 0.96 18.72 8.34
CA ASP A 667 1.02 17.49 7.55
C ASP A 667 0.36 16.33 8.32
N PRO A 668 -0.77 15.77 7.84
CA PRO A 668 -1.47 14.69 8.54
C PRO A 668 -0.69 13.38 8.56
N VAL A 669 0.29 13.20 7.66
CA VAL A 669 1.11 11.99 7.61
C VAL A 669 2.05 11.96 8.82
N LEU A 670 2.72 13.08 9.09
CA LEU A 670 3.77 13.19 10.10
C LEU A 670 3.27 13.64 11.48
N THR A 671 2.17 14.38 11.53
CA THR A 671 1.69 15.02 12.76
C THR A 671 0.74 14.12 13.53
N ARG A 672 0.95 14.01 14.84
CA ARG A 672 0.02 13.37 15.79
C ARG A 672 -0.57 14.35 16.80
N ALA A 673 0.14 15.43 17.09
CA ALA A 673 -0.38 16.52 17.89
C ALA A 673 0.24 17.85 17.49
N VAL A 674 -0.48 18.94 17.76
CA VAL A 674 0.00 20.31 17.61
C VAL A 674 -0.12 21.03 18.96
N PHE A 675 0.88 21.82 19.31
CA PHE A 675 0.88 22.64 20.52
C PHE A 675 1.23 24.08 20.16
N ALA A 676 0.66 25.06 20.88
CA ALA A 676 1.14 26.43 20.89
C ALA A 676 1.49 26.85 22.32
N ASN A 677 2.75 27.22 22.57
CA ASN A 677 3.26 27.54 23.91
C ASN A 677 2.92 26.48 24.97
N GLY A 678 2.94 25.20 24.59
CA GLY A 678 2.60 24.07 25.46
C GLY A 678 1.10 23.78 25.60
N VAL A 679 0.21 24.60 25.04
CA VAL A 679 -1.23 24.33 24.98
C VAL A 679 -1.52 23.41 23.79
N ALA A 680 -2.12 22.24 24.05
CA ALA A 680 -2.52 21.31 23.00
C ALA A 680 -3.64 21.90 22.13
N ALA A 681 -3.55 21.67 20.83
CA ALA A 681 -4.60 22.01 19.87
C ALA A 681 -5.59 20.85 19.69
N ASP A 682 -6.82 21.20 19.37
CA ASP A 682 -7.78 20.26 18.77
C ASP A 682 -7.24 19.90 17.38
N TRP A 683 -6.81 18.65 17.19
CA TRP A 683 -6.18 18.16 15.96
C TRP A 683 -7.12 17.24 15.19
N ASP A 684 -7.32 17.53 13.91
CA ASP A 684 -8.07 16.70 12.96
C ASP A 684 -7.08 16.06 11.96
N PRO A 685 -6.78 14.74 12.10
CA PRO A 685 -5.87 14.03 11.21
C PRO A 685 -6.46 13.73 9.83
N VAL A 686 -7.78 13.82 9.65
CA VAL A 686 -8.46 13.62 8.36
C VAL A 686 -8.26 14.84 7.48
N LEU A 687 -8.50 16.03 8.04
CA LEU A 687 -8.37 17.31 7.34
C LEU A 687 -6.95 17.90 7.42
N GLY A 688 -6.11 17.40 8.31
CA GLY A 688 -4.80 17.98 8.60
C GLY A 688 -4.91 19.39 9.18
N THR A 689 -5.98 19.66 9.94
CA THR A 689 -6.27 20.99 10.52
C THR A 689 -6.18 20.95 12.03
N TRP A 690 -5.81 22.07 12.63
CA TRP A 690 -5.81 22.21 14.08
C TRP A 690 -6.39 23.55 14.54
N SER A 691 -6.89 23.59 15.77
CA SER A 691 -7.36 24.81 16.41
C SER A 691 -7.03 24.87 17.90
N ILE A 692 -6.73 26.06 18.38
CA ILE A 692 -6.68 26.40 19.81
C ILE A 692 -7.66 27.56 20.00
N PRO A 693 -8.87 27.32 20.54
CA PRO A 693 -9.89 28.37 20.65
C PRO A 693 -9.49 29.47 21.65
N GLN A 694 -8.70 29.13 22.68
CA GLN A 694 -8.27 30.05 23.72
C GLN A 694 -6.80 29.85 24.09
N LEU A 695 -5.89 30.47 23.33
CA LEU A 695 -4.49 30.55 23.71
C LEU A 695 -4.29 31.71 24.72
N PRO A 696 -3.81 31.45 25.94
CA PRO A 696 -3.57 32.50 26.94
C PRO A 696 -2.47 33.48 26.52
N LEU A 697 -2.69 34.77 26.79
CA LEU A 697 -1.76 35.85 26.50
C LEU A 697 -1.49 36.67 27.78
N GLN A 698 -0.21 36.89 28.07
CA GLN A 698 0.24 37.86 29.06
C GLN A 698 0.08 39.29 28.52
N PRO A 699 -0.08 40.30 29.40
CA PRO A 699 -0.01 41.69 28.98
C PRO A 699 1.29 42.02 28.23
N GLY A 700 1.20 42.72 27.09
CA GLY A 700 2.37 43.03 26.25
C GLY A 700 2.59 42.04 25.10
N VAL A 701 3.81 41.95 24.59
CA VAL A 701 4.21 41.10 23.46
C VAL A 701 4.41 39.66 23.94
N ASN A 702 3.67 38.73 23.34
CA ASN A 702 3.75 37.30 23.58
C ASN A 702 4.42 36.62 22.40
N TRP A 703 5.45 35.83 22.64
CA TRP A 703 6.05 34.99 21.61
C TRP A 703 5.26 33.69 21.49
N ILE A 704 4.66 33.43 20.34
CA ILE A 704 3.85 32.24 20.10
C ILE A 704 4.69 31.24 19.33
N PHE A 705 5.06 30.13 19.97
CA PHE A 705 5.73 28.99 19.39
C PHE A 705 4.73 27.87 19.14
N VAL A 706 4.44 27.60 17.86
CA VAL A 706 3.60 26.48 17.43
C VAL A 706 4.49 25.34 16.97
N GLN A 707 4.26 24.14 17.51
CA GLN A 707 5.00 22.93 17.19
C GLN A 707 4.03 21.81 16.80
N ALA A 708 4.33 21.11 15.71
CA ALA A 708 3.73 19.83 15.34
C ALA A 708 4.69 18.71 15.73
N VAL A 709 4.17 17.64 16.32
CA VAL A 709 4.98 16.51 16.81
C VAL A 709 4.49 15.16 16.27
N ASP A 710 5.41 14.19 16.21
CA ASP A 710 5.11 12.79 15.88
C ASP A 710 4.54 12.01 17.08
N ASP A 711 4.34 10.70 16.89
CA ASP A 711 3.87 9.75 17.91
C ASP A 711 4.83 9.59 19.10
N ALA A 712 6.12 9.82 18.88
CA ALA A 712 7.15 9.83 19.91
C ALA A 712 7.31 11.20 20.60
N GLY A 713 6.50 12.19 20.24
CA GLY A 713 6.56 13.56 20.77
C GLY A 713 7.75 14.38 20.25
N ARG A 714 8.39 13.97 19.16
CA ARG A 714 9.49 14.70 18.52
C ARG A 714 8.92 15.76 17.58
N GLU A 715 9.55 16.92 17.55
CA GLU A 715 9.17 17.99 16.62
C GLU A 715 9.36 17.56 15.16
N VAL A 716 8.30 17.66 14.37
CA VAL A 716 8.33 17.45 12.90
C VAL A 716 8.25 18.76 12.13
N ALA A 717 7.67 19.80 12.73
CA ALA A 717 7.65 21.16 12.19
C ALA A 717 7.35 22.18 13.30
N SER A 718 7.87 23.40 13.17
CA SER A 718 7.55 24.50 14.07
C SER A 718 7.41 25.85 13.36
N LYS A 719 6.74 26.80 14.01
CA LYS A 719 6.55 28.17 13.53
C LYS A 719 6.43 29.12 14.72
N SER A 720 7.01 30.31 14.58
CA SER A 720 6.91 31.37 15.59
C SER A 720 6.39 32.68 15.02
N TRP A 721 5.62 33.43 15.81
CA TRP A 721 5.42 34.88 15.63
C TRP A 721 4.97 35.53 16.95
N SER A 722 4.99 36.86 17.00
CA SER A 722 4.64 37.64 18.19
C SER A 722 3.19 38.17 18.14
N ILE A 723 2.48 38.10 19.26
CA ILE A 723 1.15 38.69 19.45
C ILE A 723 1.19 39.69 20.60
N TRP A 724 0.84 40.95 20.33
CA TRP A 724 0.70 41.99 21.33
C TRP A 724 -0.72 42.00 21.94
N ARG A 725 -0.79 41.76 23.24
CA ARG A 725 -1.99 42.00 24.04
C ARG A 725 -2.04 43.48 24.44
N ASN A 726 -3.00 44.23 23.89
CA ASN A 726 -3.01 45.71 23.91
C ASN A 726 -4.10 46.39 24.76
N ASP A 727 -4.74 45.66 25.68
CA ASP A 727 -5.75 46.21 26.61
C ASP A 727 -5.16 46.88 27.86
N GLN A 728 -3.87 46.69 28.13
CA GLN A 728 -3.20 47.22 29.31
C GLN A 728 -2.35 48.43 28.96
N ALA A 729 -2.54 49.55 29.66
CA ALA A 729 -1.75 50.77 29.50
C ALA A 729 -0.28 50.61 29.96
N GLY A 730 0.00 49.56 30.74
CA GLY A 730 1.31 49.26 31.27
C GLY A 730 1.68 50.04 32.53
N HIS A 731 2.69 49.56 33.25
CA HIS A 731 3.22 50.18 34.46
C HIS A 731 4.39 51.10 34.09
N THR A 732 4.25 52.40 34.35
CA THR A 732 5.26 53.39 33.96
C THR A 732 6.36 53.53 35.02
N HIS A 733 7.63 53.51 34.58
CA HIS A 733 8.84 53.63 35.40
C HIS A 733 9.66 54.85 34.98
N LEU A 734 10.13 55.63 35.97
CA LEU A 734 10.97 56.83 35.80
C LEU A 734 11.78 57.06 37.08
N GLY A 735 12.98 57.64 36.95
CA GLY A 735 13.78 58.07 38.10
C GLY A 735 14.77 56.99 38.54
N GLU A 736 14.62 56.45 39.74
CA GLU A 736 15.62 55.57 40.36
C GLU A 736 15.01 54.29 40.95
N VAL A 737 15.71 53.17 40.80
CA VAL A 737 15.49 51.91 41.52
C VAL A 737 16.55 51.84 42.63
N ASN A 738 16.12 52.10 43.87
CA ASN A 738 16.99 52.27 45.05
C ASN A 738 17.02 51.05 45.99
N ALA A 739 16.24 50.02 45.69
CA ALA A 739 16.21 48.74 46.40
C ALA A 739 15.89 47.62 45.41
N ASP A 740 16.12 46.37 45.82
CA ASP A 740 15.78 45.21 45.01
C ASP A 740 14.30 45.26 44.59
N THR A 741 14.07 45.18 43.28
CA THR A 741 12.76 45.39 42.64
C THR A 741 12.52 44.31 41.60
N VAL A 742 11.30 43.77 41.59
CA VAL A 742 10.88 42.74 40.63
C VAL A 742 9.82 43.32 39.70
N TRP A 743 10.00 43.12 38.39
CA TRP A 743 9.02 43.41 37.34
C TRP A 743 8.39 42.11 36.88
N ALA A 744 7.14 41.88 37.30
CA ALA A 744 6.38 40.68 36.98
C ALA A 744 5.64 40.80 35.65
N ALA A 745 5.64 39.74 34.82
CA ALA A 745 4.99 39.77 33.51
C ALA A 745 3.48 40.09 33.57
N ALA A 746 2.80 39.67 34.64
CA ALA A 746 1.39 39.97 34.88
C ALA A 746 1.11 41.46 35.16
N GLU A 747 2.13 42.21 35.58
CA GLU A 747 2.10 43.68 35.77
C GLU A 747 2.58 44.42 34.51
N GLY A 748 2.90 43.70 33.43
CA GLY A 748 3.34 44.28 32.17
C GLY A 748 2.22 44.94 31.36
N PRO A 749 2.53 45.57 30.22
CA PRO A 749 3.89 45.91 29.80
C PRO A 749 4.52 46.95 30.75
N HIS A 750 5.81 46.83 31.07
CA HIS A 750 6.55 47.83 31.84
C HIS A 750 7.01 48.92 30.88
N VAL A 751 6.70 50.18 31.15
CA VAL A 751 6.98 51.31 30.26
C VAL A 751 7.99 52.23 30.91
N ILE A 752 9.18 52.36 30.32
CA ILE A 752 10.19 53.35 30.75
C ILE A 752 9.89 54.64 29.99
N SER A 753 9.50 55.70 30.71
CA SER A 753 9.06 56.98 30.12
C SER A 753 10.12 58.06 30.08
N GLY A 754 11.30 57.81 30.66
CA GLY A 754 12.45 58.71 30.66
C GLY A 754 13.71 57.96 31.10
N GLN A 755 14.66 58.64 31.75
CA GLN A 755 15.83 57.96 32.32
C GLN A 755 15.43 57.21 33.60
N LEU A 756 15.72 55.91 33.65
CA LEU A 756 15.58 55.06 34.84
C LEU A 756 16.96 54.54 35.25
N VAL A 757 17.35 54.75 36.51
CA VAL A 757 18.67 54.34 37.04
C VAL A 757 18.52 53.28 38.12
N VAL A 758 19.08 52.09 37.92
CA VAL A 758 19.26 51.07 38.96
C VAL A 758 20.51 51.43 39.76
N ARG A 759 20.34 51.95 40.97
CA ARG A 759 21.44 52.48 41.80
C ARG A 759 22.35 51.37 42.35
N PRO A 760 23.59 51.72 42.76
CA PRO A 760 24.49 50.76 43.39
C PRO A 760 23.84 50.07 44.60
N GLY A 761 23.97 48.75 44.68
CA GLY A 761 23.37 47.93 45.74
C GLY A 761 21.92 47.49 45.49
N ALA A 762 21.25 48.00 44.45
CA ALA A 762 19.92 47.54 44.04
C ALA A 762 19.99 46.54 42.87
N THR A 763 19.10 45.56 42.87
CA THR A 763 18.88 44.61 41.76
C THR A 763 17.52 44.84 41.13
N LEU A 764 17.48 45.06 39.80
CA LEU A 764 16.25 44.98 39.02
C LEU A 764 16.13 43.57 38.42
N THR A 765 15.08 42.83 38.81
CA THR A 765 14.77 41.51 38.28
C THR A 765 13.54 41.59 37.37
N ILE A 766 13.66 41.18 36.11
CA ILE A 766 12.58 41.13 35.13
C ILE A 766 12.21 39.66 34.90
N GLN A 767 10.96 39.31 35.15
CA GLN A 767 10.47 37.93 35.03
C GLN A 767 10.27 37.48 33.56
N PRO A 768 10.30 36.17 33.28
CA PRO A 768 9.96 35.63 31.96
C PRO A 768 8.61 36.11 31.42
N GLY A 769 8.54 36.38 30.12
CA GLY A 769 7.34 36.86 29.43
C GLY A 769 7.04 38.35 29.60
N SER A 770 7.84 39.08 30.38
CA SER A 770 7.66 40.53 30.55
C SER A 770 7.98 41.28 29.26
N SER A 771 7.17 42.28 28.94
CA SER A 771 7.48 43.30 27.94
C SER A 771 7.96 44.58 28.60
N VAL A 772 9.07 45.13 28.11
CA VAL A 772 9.65 46.41 28.56
C VAL A 772 9.68 47.36 27.37
N PHE A 773 8.82 48.37 27.41
CA PHE A 773 8.70 49.38 26.39
C PHE A 773 9.43 50.66 26.75
N PHE A 774 10.25 51.17 25.83
CA PHE A 774 10.92 52.45 25.96
C PHE A 774 10.18 53.51 25.15
N ASN A 775 9.80 54.63 25.77
CA ASN A 775 9.13 55.75 25.09
C ASN A 775 10.12 56.84 24.69
N GLY A 776 10.17 57.17 23.39
CA GLY A 776 11.03 58.24 22.88
C GLY A 776 12.50 58.04 23.28
N ALA A 777 13.10 59.02 23.92
CA ALA A 777 14.50 58.98 24.36
C ALA A 777 14.72 58.31 25.76
N ALA A 778 13.78 57.48 26.22
CA ALA A 778 13.90 56.77 27.49
C ALA A 778 15.09 55.81 27.50
N SER A 779 15.83 55.73 28.61
CA SER A 779 17.00 54.84 28.73
C SER A 779 17.04 54.19 30.10
N LEU A 780 17.59 52.97 30.14
CA LEU A 780 17.82 52.23 31.38
C LEU A 780 19.31 52.26 31.71
N TRP A 781 19.67 52.85 32.84
CA TRP A 781 21.02 52.90 33.38
C TRP A 781 21.13 51.93 34.54
N VAL A 782 22.16 51.09 34.54
CA VAL A 782 22.38 50.07 35.56
C VAL A 782 23.73 50.34 36.20
N GLU A 783 23.71 50.89 37.41
CA GLU A 783 24.87 51.06 38.32
C GLU A 783 24.91 49.94 39.38
N GLY A 784 23.77 49.30 39.64
CA GLY A 784 23.61 48.13 40.51
C GLY A 784 23.68 46.80 39.76
N ARG A 785 22.56 46.07 39.67
CA ARG A 785 22.46 44.77 38.97
C ARG A 785 21.15 44.64 38.18
N LEU A 786 21.22 44.07 36.98
CA LEU A 786 20.07 43.70 36.14
C LEU A 786 20.02 42.18 35.93
N LEU A 787 18.89 41.56 36.27
CA LEU A 787 18.58 40.15 36.01
C LEU A 787 17.32 40.05 35.16
N ALA A 788 17.45 39.79 33.87
CA ALA A 788 16.32 39.60 32.94
C ALA A 788 16.41 38.20 32.32
N GLU A 789 15.97 37.20 33.08
CA GLU A 789 16.12 35.79 32.74
C GLU A 789 14.80 35.22 32.23
N GLY A 790 14.59 35.24 30.91
CA GLY A 790 13.42 34.71 30.24
C GLY A 790 13.43 33.19 30.09
N LEU A 791 12.40 32.65 29.43
CA LEU A 791 12.32 31.23 29.04
C LEU A 791 12.15 31.13 27.52
N ALA A 792 12.58 30.02 26.92
CA ALA A 792 12.40 29.79 25.49
C ALA A 792 10.93 29.90 25.03
N THR A 793 9.98 29.50 25.87
CA THR A 793 8.53 29.59 25.59
C THR A 793 7.93 30.95 25.97
N ASN A 794 8.62 31.74 26.80
CA ASN A 794 8.17 33.05 27.31
C ASN A 794 9.38 34.01 27.39
N PRO A 795 9.92 34.45 26.25
CA PRO A 795 11.06 35.35 26.23
C PRO A 795 10.67 36.74 26.76
N ILE A 796 11.66 37.48 27.25
CA ILE A 796 11.49 38.89 27.65
C ILE A 796 11.63 39.76 26.40
N CYS A 797 10.72 40.71 26.19
CA CYS A 797 10.76 41.60 25.03
C CYS A 797 11.12 43.03 25.45
N PHE A 798 12.25 43.55 24.98
CA PHE A 798 12.64 44.96 25.09
C PHE A 798 12.35 45.64 23.75
N ALA A 799 11.41 46.58 23.72
CA ALA A 799 11.00 47.23 22.49
C ALA A 799 10.64 48.71 22.70
N ARG A 800 10.34 49.43 21.63
CA ARG A 800 9.56 50.68 21.75
C ARG A 800 8.08 50.34 22.01
N SER A 801 7.32 51.28 22.56
CA SER A 801 5.87 51.10 22.66
C SER A 801 5.23 50.87 21.28
N PRO A 802 4.41 49.82 21.09
CA PRO A 802 3.74 49.57 19.82
C PRO A 802 2.87 50.76 19.39
N GLY A 803 2.79 51.02 18.07
CA GLY A 803 2.13 52.21 17.51
C GLY A 803 2.96 53.51 17.55
N THR A 804 4.16 53.49 18.12
CA THR A 804 5.12 54.60 18.03
C THR A 804 6.13 54.38 16.89
N TYR A 805 6.77 55.47 16.44
CA TYR A 805 7.84 55.45 15.44
C TYR A 805 9.19 55.78 16.09
N GLY A 806 10.28 55.46 15.40
CA GLY A 806 11.65 55.70 15.89
C GLY A 806 12.22 54.52 16.65
N PHE A 807 13.38 54.73 17.26
CA PHE A 807 14.13 53.69 17.96
C PHE A 807 14.40 54.14 19.40
N TRP A 808 14.64 53.22 20.32
CA TRP A 808 14.98 53.54 21.71
C TRP A 808 16.51 53.52 21.93
N PRO A 809 17.07 54.42 22.76
CA PRO A 809 18.51 54.67 22.84
C PRO A 809 19.40 53.50 23.26
N SER A 810 19.29 53.01 24.51
CA SER A 810 20.17 51.95 25.04
C SER A 810 19.76 51.47 26.43
N ILE A 811 20.23 50.27 26.78
CA ILE A 811 20.43 49.84 28.17
C ILE A 811 21.94 50.00 28.45
N THR A 812 22.27 50.87 29.40
CA THR A 812 23.65 51.23 29.75
C THR A 812 24.02 50.65 31.11
N LEU A 813 25.02 49.77 31.15
CA LEU A 813 25.64 49.28 32.37
C LEU A 813 26.87 50.14 32.66
N GLN A 814 26.92 50.77 33.83
CA GLN A 814 28.00 51.67 34.22
C GLN A 814 28.50 51.37 35.63
N ASN A 815 29.73 50.89 35.75
CA ASN A 815 30.33 50.44 37.01
C ASN A 815 29.53 49.30 37.71
N ALA A 816 28.66 48.59 36.98
CA ALA A 816 27.88 47.46 37.45
C ALA A 816 28.73 46.18 37.39
N THR A 817 29.60 46.02 38.39
CA THR A 817 30.61 44.95 38.42
C THR A 817 30.07 43.59 38.87
N ASN A 818 28.86 43.53 39.43
CA ASN A 818 28.14 42.27 39.61
C ASN A 818 27.71 41.69 38.25
N GLU A 819 27.51 40.37 38.17
CA GLU A 819 26.98 39.75 36.96
C GLU A 819 25.57 40.28 36.64
N ASN A 820 25.45 40.99 35.53
CA ASN A 820 24.18 41.36 34.91
C ASN A 820 23.83 40.32 33.86
N ARG A 821 22.71 39.63 34.01
CA ARG A 821 22.36 38.48 33.16
C ARG A 821 21.08 38.76 32.41
N LEU A 822 21.11 38.56 31.10
CA LEU A 822 19.93 38.57 30.24
C LEU A 822 19.88 37.25 29.47
N SER A 823 18.81 36.48 29.62
CA SER A 823 18.64 35.22 28.90
C SER A 823 17.26 35.13 28.25
N HIS A 824 17.17 34.46 27.09
CA HIS A 824 15.93 34.38 26.30
C HIS A 824 15.24 35.74 26.16
N ALA A 825 16.02 36.78 25.81
CA ALA A 825 15.53 38.14 25.63
C ALA A 825 15.60 38.56 24.16
N THR A 826 14.59 39.30 23.71
CA THR A 826 14.53 39.88 22.37
C THR A 826 14.56 41.40 22.47
N PHE A 827 15.45 42.03 21.70
CA PHE A 827 15.57 43.49 21.61
C PHE A 827 15.08 43.97 20.25
N GLU A 828 14.05 44.81 20.20
CA GLU A 828 13.49 45.32 18.95
C GLU A 828 13.45 46.84 18.92
N TYR A 829 13.75 47.44 17.77
CA TYR A 829 13.68 48.88 17.54
C TYR A 829 14.59 49.70 18.47
N SER A 830 15.82 49.23 18.75
CA SER A 830 16.86 50.03 19.43
C SER A 830 17.76 50.78 18.44
N GLU A 831 18.29 51.92 18.89
CA GLU A 831 19.30 52.70 18.17
C GLU A 831 20.64 52.74 18.93
N ASN A 832 21.64 53.44 18.39
CA ASN A 832 22.97 53.65 18.99
C ASN A 832 23.71 52.35 19.33
N GLN A 833 23.61 51.93 20.60
CA GLN A 833 24.17 50.69 21.13
C GLN A 833 23.08 50.07 22.00
N THR A 834 22.45 49.00 21.56
CA THR A 834 21.33 48.38 22.30
C THR A 834 21.74 48.08 23.75
N LEU A 835 22.95 47.55 23.91
CA LEU A 835 23.60 47.32 25.19
C LEU A 835 24.95 48.04 25.22
N LEU A 836 25.14 49.01 26.12
CA LEU A 836 26.41 49.68 26.39
C LEU A 836 26.99 49.19 27.72
N VAL A 837 28.17 48.59 27.70
CA VAL A 837 28.82 47.98 28.87
C VAL A 837 30.09 48.76 29.22
N THR A 838 30.04 49.61 30.25
CA THR A 838 31.18 50.42 30.70
C THR A 838 31.61 50.00 32.11
N ASN A 839 32.86 49.55 32.29
CA ASN A 839 33.38 49.07 33.58
C ASN A 839 32.45 48.07 34.29
N SER A 840 31.80 47.18 33.54
CA SER A 840 30.68 46.35 34.02
C SER A 840 30.78 44.91 33.54
N VAL A 841 30.01 43.99 34.13
CA VAL A 841 29.96 42.57 33.75
C VAL A 841 28.60 42.22 33.16
N LEU A 842 28.57 41.74 31.91
CA LEU A 842 27.38 41.33 31.18
C LEU A 842 27.45 39.86 30.72
N VAL A 843 26.38 39.12 30.96
CA VAL A 843 26.16 37.76 30.44
C VAL A 843 24.87 37.71 29.64
N LEU A 844 24.94 37.21 28.41
CA LEU A 844 23.85 37.01 27.46
C LEU A 844 23.75 35.54 27.07
N GLU A 845 22.56 34.96 27.17
CA GLU A 845 22.31 33.58 26.75
C GLU A 845 21.00 33.48 25.95
N ASP A 846 21.04 32.92 24.74
CA ASP A 846 19.85 32.68 23.92
C ASP A 846 19.05 33.97 23.58
N CYS A 847 19.74 35.10 23.43
CA CYS A 847 19.15 36.41 23.11
C CYS A 847 19.10 36.70 21.60
N THR A 848 18.14 37.52 21.17
CA THR A 848 17.93 37.89 19.77
C THR A 848 17.70 39.39 19.61
N TRP A 849 18.03 39.92 18.42
CA TRP A 849 17.71 41.31 18.06
C TRP A 849 16.80 41.33 16.82
N GLY A 850 15.73 42.13 16.90
CA GLY A 850 14.96 42.60 15.76
C GLY A 850 15.53 43.92 15.23
N ALA A 851 14.83 44.57 14.30
CA ALA A 851 15.26 45.81 13.63
C ALA A 851 16.00 46.80 14.57
N ILE A 852 17.33 46.90 14.44
CA ILE A 852 18.18 47.86 15.18
C ILE A 852 18.87 48.81 14.20
N ILE A 853 19.25 49.99 14.69
CA ILE A 853 20.15 50.93 13.98
C ILE A 853 21.36 51.21 14.88
N GLY A 854 22.55 50.76 14.47
CA GLY A 854 23.76 50.84 15.30
C GLY A 854 24.16 49.47 15.85
N SER A 855 24.96 49.47 16.93
CA SER A 855 25.52 48.24 17.50
C SER A 855 24.51 47.49 18.34
N ALA A 856 24.57 46.16 18.30
CA ALA A 856 23.88 45.32 19.27
C ALA A 856 24.52 45.47 20.64
N ILE A 857 25.86 45.49 20.69
CA ILE A 857 26.62 45.58 21.94
C ILE A 857 27.82 46.50 21.74
N LYS A 858 28.08 47.39 22.71
CA LYS A 858 29.33 48.14 22.80
C LYS A 858 29.97 48.01 24.17
N VAL A 859 31.26 47.69 24.21
CA VAL A 859 32.02 47.43 25.44
C VAL A 859 33.10 48.50 25.64
N ARG A 860 33.25 49.00 26.87
CA ARG A 860 34.29 49.94 27.30
C ARG A 860 34.86 49.48 28.65
N ASN A 861 36.05 48.88 28.64
CA ASN A 861 36.65 48.26 29.83
C ASN A 861 35.69 47.30 30.56
N GLY A 862 34.94 46.50 29.80
CA GLY A 862 33.87 45.63 30.31
C GLY A 862 34.18 44.14 30.21
N SER A 863 33.35 43.31 30.85
CA SER A 863 33.31 41.87 30.65
C SER A 863 32.03 41.49 29.90
N LEU A 864 32.16 40.68 28.85
CA LEU A 864 31.07 40.19 28.03
C LEU A 864 31.15 38.66 27.90
N VAL A 865 30.06 37.97 28.20
CA VAL A 865 29.83 36.58 27.78
C VAL A 865 28.56 36.55 26.97
N ALA A 866 28.61 36.12 25.72
CA ALA A 866 27.45 35.89 24.87
C ALA A 866 27.43 34.45 24.36
N ARG A 867 26.34 33.73 24.63
CA ARG A 867 26.17 32.33 24.20
C ARG A 867 24.86 32.10 23.46
N ARG A 868 24.89 31.35 22.37
CA ARG A 868 23.69 30.95 21.60
C ARG A 868 22.80 32.12 21.18
N CYS A 869 23.38 33.31 21.06
CA CYS A 869 22.68 34.51 20.66
C CYS A 869 22.55 34.59 19.13
N ARG A 870 21.50 35.25 18.65
CA ARG A 870 21.30 35.55 17.22
C ARG A 870 21.33 37.05 17.00
N PHE A 871 22.42 37.52 16.44
CA PHE A 871 22.63 38.92 16.11
C PHE A 871 22.03 39.26 14.73
N PRO A 872 21.55 40.50 14.54
CA PRO A 872 20.81 40.89 13.35
C PRO A 872 21.76 41.26 12.20
N ASN A 873 21.19 41.63 11.05
CA ASN A 873 21.92 42.40 10.06
C ASN A 873 22.05 43.85 10.55
N THR A 874 23.18 44.50 10.29
CA THR A 874 23.39 45.92 10.61
C THR A 874 23.88 46.68 9.38
N GLN A 875 23.65 47.99 9.37
CA GLN A 875 24.09 48.88 8.29
C GLN A 875 24.95 49.99 8.89
N TRP A 876 26.16 50.20 8.37
CA TRP A 876 27.06 51.27 8.82
C TRP A 876 27.39 51.24 10.32
N SER A 877 27.34 50.06 10.93
CA SER A 877 27.72 49.88 12.33
C SER A 877 28.20 48.46 12.60
N GLU A 878 29.25 48.35 13.42
CA GLU A 878 29.67 47.07 13.99
C GLU A 878 28.55 46.47 14.84
N VAL A 879 28.38 45.14 14.75
CA VAL A 879 27.39 44.43 15.56
C VAL A 879 27.84 44.40 17.03
N VAL A 880 29.08 44.00 17.26
CA VAL A 880 29.73 44.03 18.57
C VAL A 880 31.00 44.85 18.47
N ALA A 881 31.05 45.95 19.22
CA ALA A 881 32.19 46.87 19.23
C ALA A 881 32.81 46.94 20.63
N GLY A 882 34.12 47.12 20.76
CA GLY A 882 34.72 47.21 22.10
C GLY A 882 36.10 47.81 22.18
N VAL A 883 36.34 48.58 23.24
CA VAL A 883 37.69 49.02 23.64
C VAL A 883 37.94 48.63 25.09
N GLY A 884 38.98 47.81 25.31
CA GLY A 884 39.43 47.36 26.61
C GLY A 884 38.50 46.36 27.31
N THR A 885 39.09 45.36 27.94
CA THR A 885 38.38 44.43 28.82
C THR A 885 38.60 44.77 30.29
N LEU A 886 37.58 44.46 31.11
CA LEU A 886 37.65 44.66 32.56
C LEU A 886 38.78 43.77 33.13
N PRO A 887 39.67 44.29 34.00
CA PRO A 887 40.69 43.47 34.65
C PRO A 887 40.07 42.28 35.40
N GLY A 888 40.55 41.06 35.13
CA GLY A 888 39.98 39.82 35.65
C GLY A 888 38.61 39.41 35.06
N GLY A 889 38.08 40.16 34.09
CA GLY A 889 36.87 39.86 33.34
C GLY A 889 37.07 38.83 32.23
N ARG A 890 35.96 38.43 31.60
CA ARG A 890 35.92 37.55 30.42
C ARG A 890 35.37 38.28 29.21
N PHE A 891 35.90 37.98 28.03
CA PHE A 891 35.31 38.33 26.74
C PHE A 891 35.14 37.05 25.93
N LEU A 892 33.91 36.53 25.88
CA LEU A 892 33.58 35.24 25.29
C LEU A 892 32.33 35.37 24.42
N ILE A 893 32.44 34.98 23.15
CA ILE A 893 31.33 34.87 22.20
C ILE A 893 31.32 33.44 21.65
N GLU A 894 30.27 32.68 21.97
CA GLU A 894 30.21 31.23 21.82
C GLU A 894 28.87 30.77 21.23
N ASP A 895 28.91 29.85 20.25
CA ASP A 895 27.72 29.24 19.63
C ASP A 895 26.67 30.25 19.10
N CYS A 896 27.10 31.46 18.77
CA CYS A 896 26.23 32.53 18.27
C CYS A 896 26.12 32.51 16.74
N ARG A 897 25.08 33.17 16.22
CA ARG A 897 24.93 33.42 14.78
C ARG A 897 24.83 34.91 14.52
N PHE A 898 25.62 35.38 13.57
CA PHE A 898 25.65 36.76 13.13
C PHE A 898 25.00 36.93 11.76
N GLY A 899 24.22 38.00 11.63
CA GLY A 899 23.74 38.50 10.34
C GLY A 899 24.86 39.09 9.48
N VAL A 900 24.48 39.96 8.56
CA VAL A 900 25.39 40.62 7.61
C VAL A 900 25.56 42.10 7.95
N THR A 901 26.78 42.61 7.86
CA THR A 901 27.10 44.06 7.85
C THR A 901 27.24 44.58 6.42
N THR A 902 27.05 45.88 6.21
CA THR A 902 27.34 46.56 4.94
C THR A 902 28.10 47.84 5.18
N GLY A 903 28.96 48.23 4.23
CA GLY A 903 29.83 49.39 4.33
C GLY A 903 31.16 49.06 5.00
N TYR A 904 31.88 50.11 5.38
CA TYR A 904 33.17 50.01 6.07
C TYR A 904 32.96 49.75 7.58
N THR A 905 32.48 48.54 7.90
CA THR A 905 32.18 48.11 9.28
C THR A 905 32.26 46.61 9.47
N ASP A 906 32.88 46.21 10.57
CA ASP A 906 33.12 44.81 10.89
C ASP A 906 31.91 44.16 11.58
N ILE A 907 31.83 42.83 11.63
CA ILE A 907 30.82 42.19 12.50
C ILE A 907 31.23 42.38 13.96
N ILE A 908 32.49 42.09 14.27
CA ILE A 908 33.07 42.25 15.60
C ILE A 908 34.33 43.11 15.48
N ASP A 909 34.37 44.28 16.11
CA ASP A 909 35.58 45.10 16.25
C ASP A 909 35.95 45.18 17.74
N ILE A 910 37.09 44.58 18.11
CA ILE A 910 37.62 44.62 19.47
C ILE A 910 39.06 45.11 19.46
N THR A 911 39.25 46.21 20.19
CA THR A 911 40.55 46.79 20.45
C THR A 911 40.92 46.64 21.92
N ASP A 912 42.01 45.96 22.23
CA ASP A 912 42.48 45.75 23.61
C ASP A 912 44.01 45.58 23.66
N THR A 913 44.63 45.86 24.81
CA THR A 913 46.04 45.56 25.07
C THR A 913 46.23 44.25 25.85
N ASN A 914 45.14 43.70 26.43
CA ASN A 914 45.10 42.45 27.20
C ASN A 914 46.11 42.34 28.36
N GLU A 915 46.76 43.42 28.78
CA GLU A 915 47.80 43.37 29.82
C GLU A 915 47.26 42.94 31.20
N THR A 916 45.94 43.06 31.42
CA THR A 916 45.31 42.84 32.73
C THR A 916 44.10 41.89 32.70
N SER A 917 43.85 41.23 31.57
CA SER A 917 42.68 40.40 31.29
C SER A 917 43.05 39.08 30.59
N GLY A 918 42.13 38.12 30.59
CA GLY A 918 42.28 36.88 29.82
C GLY A 918 42.10 37.11 28.31
N PRO A 919 42.43 36.13 27.45
CA PRO A 919 42.27 36.27 26.01
C PRO A 919 40.80 36.45 25.61
N VAL A 920 40.57 37.18 24.51
CA VAL A 920 39.26 37.21 23.83
C VAL A 920 39.00 35.84 23.21
N ILE A 921 37.82 35.26 23.45
CA ILE A 921 37.46 33.93 22.93
C ILE A 921 36.24 34.07 22.01
N ILE A 922 36.42 33.68 20.75
CA ILE A 922 35.36 33.64 19.72
C ILE A 922 35.29 32.21 19.22
N ARG A 923 34.25 31.46 19.62
CA ARG A 923 34.18 30.01 19.40
C ARG A 923 32.85 29.53 18.82
N ASN A 924 32.89 28.60 17.85
CA ASN A 924 31.73 27.88 17.31
C ASN A 924 30.60 28.78 16.77
N ASN A 925 30.93 30.00 16.37
CA ASN A 925 29.95 30.93 15.84
C ASN A 925 29.76 30.75 14.32
N VAL A 926 28.62 31.23 13.81
CA VAL A 926 28.33 31.29 12.37
C VAL A 926 28.22 32.74 11.93
N PHE A 927 29.11 33.17 11.04
CA PHE A 927 29.13 34.50 10.43
C PHE A 927 28.67 34.40 8.98
N THR A 928 27.63 35.12 8.60
CA THR A 928 26.90 34.86 7.34
C THR A 928 27.29 35.75 6.16
N GLY A 929 28.02 36.84 6.40
CA GLY A 929 28.60 37.73 5.41
C GLY A 929 28.91 39.11 5.99
N GLY A 930 29.55 39.96 5.22
CA GLY A 930 29.87 41.34 5.61
C GLY A 930 30.51 42.13 4.47
N GLY A 931 30.37 43.45 4.54
CA GLY A 931 30.98 44.43 3.62
C GLY A 931 32.44 44.79 3.92
N ASP A 932 32.93 44.37 5.08
CA ASP A 932 34.29 44.61 5.62
C ASP A 932 34.74 43.39 6.43
N ASP A 933 35.47 43.55 7.55
CA ASP A 933 36.01 42.40 8.27
C ASP A 933 34.93 41.62 9.05
N GLY A 934 35.08 40.30 9.12
CA GLY A 934 34.25 39.48 10.00
C GLY A 934 34.58 39.75 11.46
N VAL A 935 35.86 39.68 11.81
CA VAL A 935 36.33 40.05 13.14
C VAL A 935 37.60 40.87 12.98
N ASP A 936 37.62 42.11 13.46
CA ASP A 936 38.83 42.93 13.59
C ASP A 936 39.30 42.97 15.05
N LEU A 937 40.57 42.64 15.26
CA LEU A 937 41.18 42.40 16.57
C LEU A 937 42.49 43.17 16.73
N ASP A 938 42.42 44.46 17.01
CA ASP A 938 43.61 45.31 17.15
C ASP A 938 44.20 45.25 18.56
N GLY A 939 45.52 45.01 18.64
CA GLY A 939 46.30 44.81 19.89
C GLY A 939 45.90 43.59 20.73
N THR A 940 44.92 42.84 20.28
CA THR A 940 44.21 41.85 21.08
C THR A 940 44.87 40.47 21.02
N ALA A 941 44.98 39.80 22.17
CA ALA A 941 45.27 38.37 22.23
C ALA A 941 43.97 37.56 22.21
N ALA A 942 43.78 36.72 21.20
CA ALA A 942 42.50 36.03 20.99
C ALA A 942 42.65 34.55 20.60
N LEU A 943 41.65 33.75 21.01
CA LEU A 943 41.38 32.41 20.50
C LEU A 943 40.15 32.47 19.60
N VAL A 944 40.33 32.21 18.31
CA VAL A 944 39.27 32.11 17.31
C VAL A 944 39.15 30.66 16.88
N GLU A 945 38.12 29.95 17.34
CA GLU A 945 38.05 28.49 17.22
C GLU A 945 36.70 27.95 16.71
N GLY A 946 36.72 27.01 15.76
CA GLY A 946 35.50 26.26 15.39
C GLY A 946 34.41 27.08 14.68
N ASN A 947 34.69 28.32 14.29
CA ASN A 947 33.71 29.22 13.67
C ASN A 947 33.55 28.92 12.17
N PHE A 948 32.41 29.31 11.61
CA PHE A 948 32.13 29.27 10.18
C PHE A 948 31.96 30.70 9.64
N PHE A 949 32.88 31.13 8.78
CA PHE A 949 32.90 32.44 8.14
C PHE A 949 32.57 32.31 6.66
N ARG A 950 31.56 33.04 6.19
CA ARG A 950 31.24 33.05 4.75
C ARG A 950 30.75 34.38 4.22
N ASN A 951 31.02 34.64 2.93
CA ASN A 951 30.54 35.80 2.15
C ASN A 951 31.00 37.18 2.68
N PHE A 952 32.25 37.28 3.12
CA PHE A 952 32.90 38.57 3.39
C PHE A 952 33.47 39.13 2.09
N HIS A 953 32.84 40.18 1.59
CA HIS A 953 33.18 40.83 0.33
C HIS A 953 33.18 42.33 0.49
N LYS A 954 34.26 42.98 0.09
CA LYS A 954 34.39 44.43 0.17
C LYS A 954 33.28 45.12 -0.61
N ASP A 955 32.45 45.90 0.09
CA ASP A 955 31.34 46.66 -0.51
C ASP A 955 31.49 48.19 -0.33
N ASN A 956 32.67 48.63 0.10
CA ASN A 956 32.96 50.00 0.47
C ASN A 956 34.13 50.61 -0.34
N THR A 957 34.26 51.94 -0.32
CA THR A 957 35.29 52.67 -1.08
C THR A 957 36.59 52.91 -0.30
N SER A 958 36.77 52.26 0.86
CA SER A 958 37.99 52.40 1.65
C SER A 958 39.19 51.77 0.92
N ALA A 959 40.39 52.15 1.35
CA ALA A 959 41.61 51.50 0.90
C ALA A 959 41.92 50.19 1.65
N SER A 960 41.16 49.85 2.70
CA SER A 960 41.26 48.56 3.41
C SER A 960 40.61 47.44 2.59
N GLU A 961 41.00 46.19 2.80
CA GLU A 961 40.28 45.06 2.20
C GLU A 961 39.36 44.40 3.24
N SER A 962 38.42 43.56 2.77
CA SER A 962 37.53 42.76 3.60
C SER A 962 38.11 41.37 3.85
N SER A 963 38.14 40.93 5.10
CA SER A 963 38.66 39.63 5.53
C SER A 963 37.76 38.98 6.57
N ALA A 964 37.62 37.66 6.55
CA ALA A 964 36.88 36.96 7.60
C ALA A 964 37.46 37.21 9.02
N ILE A 965 38.78 37.36 9.13
CA ILE A 965 39.48 37.76 10.35
C ILE A 965 40.54 38.81 9.99
N ALA A 966 40.62 39.90 10.73
CA ALA A 966 41.67 40.88 10.68
C ALA A 966 42.27 41.11 12.08
N GLY A 967 43.51 41.57 12.13
CA GLY A 967 44.11 42.05 13.38
C GLY A 967 45.34 42.89 13.13
N GLY A 968 45.50 43.95 13.92
CA GLY A 968 46.59 44.92 13.84
C GLY A 968 47.16 45.31 15.19
N GLU A 969 47.83 46.46 15.23
CA GLU A 969 48.47 47.02 16.41
C GLU A 969 47.61 48.10 17.07
N TYR A 970 47.48 48.02 18.39
CA TYR A 970 46.87 49.08 19.18
C TYR A 970 47.80 49.52 20.31
N ALA A 971 48.03 50.83 20.43
CA ALA A 971 48.82 51.44 21.51
C ALA A 971 50.22 50.80 21.72
N GLY A 972 50.86 50.29 20.67
CA GLY A 972 52.18 49.63 20.76
C GLY A 972 52.11 48.11 20.98
N TYR A 973 50.91 47.54 21.12
CA TYR A 973 50.67 46.11 21.33
C TYR A 973 50.19 45.48 20.03
N PRO A 974 50.87 44.46 19.50
CA PRO A 974 50.40 43.73 18.33
C PRO A 974 49.32 42.71 18.70
N ALA A 975 48.37 42.47 17.79
CA ALA A 975 47.45 41.35 17.90
C ALA A 975 48.19 40.01 17.94
N ARG A 976 47.70 39.08 18.76
CA ARG A 976 48.24 37.71 18.91
C ARG A 976 47.11 36.69 18.83
N LEU A 977 46.94 36.10 17.66
CA LEU A 977 45.77 35.29 17.35
C LEU A 977 46.10 33.80 17.38
N THR A 978 45.27 32.99 18.03
CA THR A 978 45.25 31.53 17.87
C THR A 978 44.00 31.17 17.09
N VAL A 979 44.17 30.75 15.84
CA VAL A 979 43.07 30.50 14.89
C VAL A 979 43.03 29.02 14.58
N VAL A 980 42.02 28.30 15.09
CA VAL A 980 42.02 26.83 15.06
C VAL A 980 40.66 26.25 14.66
N ARG A 981 40.63 25.26 13.76
CA ARG A 981 39.40 24.52 13.39
C ARG A 981 38.25 25.37 12.83
N ASN A 982 38.53 26.54 12.27
CA ASN A 982 37.53 27.35 11.59
C ASN A 982 37.35 26.90 10.14
N VAL A 983 36.19 27.21 9.57
CA VAL A 983 35.89 27.02 8.15
C VAL A 983 35.61 28.39 7.54
N PHE A 984 36.29 28.68 6.44
CA PHE A 984 36.19 29.91 5.67
C PHE A 984 35.67 29.54 4.28
N GLU A 985 34.54 30.11 3.86
CA GLU A 985 33.88 29.82 2.59
C GLU A 985 33.54 31.11 1.83
N ASN A 986 33.99 31.26 0.59
CA ASN A 986 33.58 32.37 -0.28
C ASN A 986 33.81 33.76 0.37
N ASN A 987 35.04 34.01 0.83
CA ASN A 987 35.45 35.31 1.37
C ASN A 987 36.56 35.90 0.50
N ASP A 988 36.63 37.23 0.36
CA ASP A 988 37.72 37.93 -0.33
C ASP A 988 39.07 37.51 0.27
N PHE A 989 39.20 37.65 1.59
CA PHE A 989 40.34 37.11 2.35
C PHE A 989 39.88 36.25 3.53
N GLY A 990 40.60 35.16 3.79
CA GLY A 990 40.36 34.32 4.97
C GLY A 990 40.94 34.90 6.25
N MET A 991 42.08 35.60 6.16
CA MET A 991 42.69 36.31 7.28
C MET A 991 43.63 37.41 6.80
N MET A 992 43.65 38.55 7.50
CA MET A 992 44.55 39.69 7.27
C MET A 992 45.31 40.05 8.55
N LEU A 993 46.64 40.09 8.48
CA LEU A 993 47.50 40.53 9.58
C LEU A 993 48.10 41.89 9.22
N LYS A 994 47.70 42.92 9.94
CA LYS A 994 48.15 44.30 9.80
C LYS A 994 49.39 44.52 10.69
N GLU A 995 50.32 45.35 10.23
CA GLU A 995 51.47 45.86 11.00
C GLU A 995 52.35 44.76 11.65
N ARG A 996 52.29 44.61 12.99
CA ARG A 996 53.08 43.63 13.77
C ARG A 996 52.23 42.47 14.29
N ALA A 997 51.00 42.30 13.80
CA ALA A 997 50.13 41.22 14.23
C ALA A 997 50.73 39.84 13.92
N GLU A 998 50.56 38.90 14.85
CA GLU A 998 51.05 37.52 14.75
C GLU A 998 49.89 36.54 14.94
N ALA A 999 49.92 35.42 14.20
CA ALA A 999 48.90 34.38 14.33
C ALA A 999 49.50 32.96 14.33
N TRP A 1000 48.95 32.11 15.20
CA TRP A 1000 49.12 30.67 15.19
C TRP A 1000 47.89 30.02 14.55
N ILE A 1001 48.07 29.37 13.40
CA ILE A 1001 46.98 28.91 12.54
C ILE A 1001 47.07 27.39 12.39
N GLU A 1002 46.06 26.65 12.85
CA GLU A 1002 46.05 25.19 12.75
C GLU A 1002 44.66 24.61 12.40
N HIS A 1003 44.63 23.57 11.57
CA HIS A 1003 43.42 22.80 11.27
C HIS A 1003 42.24 23.62 10.74
N ASN A 1004 42.48 24.75 10.06
CA ASN A 1004 41.43 25.55 9.42
C ASN A 1004 41.20 25.07 7.98
N THR A 1005 39.98 25.28 7.46
CA THR A 1005 39.60 24.97 6.08
C THR A 1005 39.26 26.26 5.34
N PHE A 1006 39.86 26.47 4.16
CA PHE A 1006 39.63 27.63 3.29
C PHE A 1006 39.05 27.14 1.94
N LEU A 1007 37.86 27.58 1.57
CA LEU A 1007 37.10 27.11 0.40
C LEU A 1007 36.58 28.28 -0.45
N GLY A 1008 36.93 28.32 -1.73
CA GLY A 1008 36.34 29.26 -2.69
C GLY A 1008 36.71 30.73 -2.50
N HIS A 1009 37.92 31.02 -2.04
CA HIS A 1009 38.47 32.38 -1.94
C HIS A 1009 38.96 32.89 -3.30
N THR A 1010 38.83 34.19 -3.57
CA THR A 1010 39.32 34.85 -4.79
C THR A 1010 40.73 35.40 -4.67
#